data_AF-A0A5K1IZC2-F1
#
_entry.id   AF-A0A5K1IZC2-F1
#
_cell.length_a   1.000
_cell.length_b   1.000
_cell.length_c   1.000
_cell.angle_alpha   90.00
_cell.angle_beta   90.00
_cell.angle_gamma   90.00
#
_symmetry.space_group_name_H-M   'P 1'
#
loop_
_entity.id
_entity.type
_entity.pdbx_description
1 polymer ?
#
loop_
_entity_poly.entity_id
_entity_poly.type
_entity_poly.pdbx_seq_one_letter_code
_entity_poly.pdbx_strand_id
1 'polypeptide(L)'
;MSNAPTHSVHSAIATGPLLLLLFFLIGCLIPEAALAVDGSDALNFRTISDGCGPFGVGKYEAQDTSISYCMNQDCPGPSKPGGPWRTYDQGWTWLDDEFAAIVCHGYPSSTSFGGHNLSPDLARAATQIAVWMLNGTTHPDGTYSYTNSKGVVRSGRFYENAEAVAAARWLYESAKSGSIKAAPHRARRYHGPVSGEGRHQDMLYVLPAISVSFQKQSSQANITAGNDTYRLGSATFDIFESAGDARVGTIQTDENGRAQATLLPNTAYYLVETKAPAGYILRGDRIAFTTQNSGEHVTINEQPGTITLRIAKTDAATDGGAQVGASLAGAEFTCVSQSTPGWTRTLTTDENGRAILNDVPLGTFTIYESKAPEGYLISNDCWSYTVGAEQLGDTGIVELESRIPNIPIAFDLEISKFKDHGNNDESGLEQPAGGVVFEVVSNISQQVVGTLTTNVYGFASTKDQPEAWFGAGKRPAGAHGAIPYDRAGYTVREVAETVPEGFKQAGEWTIEANQISDGAELQYIVDNHALSTHLQIVKRDAQTGASVPLAGFTFQLLDSNHKPVSQTCWYPAHNVMNTFTTDATGTVTLPESLVPGTYYVRETSAKEPYLVGEEIEVNIPADINLTPVAIASYYDRAATGNIRIVKTNAVDGSSLAGAIFEIRASGDIVRPDGGIAAVGGETVATVTTDETGEARADNLPLGSGTARYEVVETQAPAGFLLDRTSHIVDLTYADQKTPVVEARLNVSDDYTKVDISKVDASGEQEVEGARLTLYGPDKTEIDSWTSSDKPHRVEHLAPGTYSLREMMSPRTYDLAEEITFEIKDTGEVQSVAMKDAPIEIKGQVDKRQELVQPIGKGLLANGDGKNRAATQTNTDGLFSYTIDARNDSATWVDEFTITDDLECAEDDTARFVSVETPVAIGDLNGLCNVWYRTSPAGTSDSGKEANATLDNGHRNPWLETEEVTKLLGDDVRLVDYDGWHLWKADIPTDKSVTLDTKEIDLTDDVVITGIRFEYGAVAADFTTRSEAGSWTRDDLKDEHDDLDDAKAALNSDARGAVVHMQATSSYTPQTALVNSARVDLCRNGGGDKLEAHDEDRVIQRCARPQNLPATGSVAVAACITALLTSGTAAIWFARLRSAIKKR
;
A
#
# COMPACT_ATOMS: atom_id res chain seq x y z
N MET A 1 -27.32 8.13 -5.61
CA MET A 1 -28.71 8.39 -6.06
C MET A 1 -28.66 9.69 -6.86
N SER A 2 -28.99 9.79 -8.14
CA SER A 2 -30.03 9.12 -8.92
C SER A 2 -29.57 8.85 -10.36
N ASN A 3 -30.13 7.78 -10.92
CA ASN A 3 -29.86 7.10 -12.17
C ASN A 3 -30.38 7.81 -13.45
N ALA A 4 -29.57 7.73 -14.53
CA ALA A 4 -29.89 7.18 -15.88
C ALA A 4 -30.75 8.04 -16.84
N PRO A 5 -30.74 7.83 -18.19
CA PRO A 5 -30.28 6.63 -18.95
C PRO A 5 -29.48 6.83 -20.29
N THR A 6 -28.75 5.76 -20.65
CA THR A 6 -28.38 5.10 -21.94
C THR A 6 -28.68 5.74 -23.33
N HIS A 7 -27.97 5.52 -24.47
CA HIS A 7 -27.22 4.36 -25.02
C HIS A 7 -26.33 4.76 -26.25
N SER A 8 -25.15 4.14 -26.40
CA SER A 8 -24.51 3.60 -27.65
C SER A 8 -23.96 4.59 -28.74
N VAL A 9 -22.85 4.44 -29.49
CA VAL A 9 -21.83 3.40 -29.75
C VAL A 9 -20.55 4.08 -30.33
N HIS A 10 -19.39 3.40 -30.25
CA HIS A 10 -18.15 3.50 -31.08
C HIS A 10 -17.02 4.50 -30.73
N SER A 11 -16.07 3.96 -29.95
CA SER A 11 -14.62 3.80 -30.23
C SER A 11 -13.75 4.97 -30.73
N ALA A 12 -12.81 5.30 -29.85
CA ALA A 12 -11.35 5.44 -30.08
C ALA A 12 -10.80 6.71 -30.76
N ILE A 13 -10.49 7.68 -29.88
CA ILE A 13 -9.20 8.39 -29.70
C ILE A 13 -8.47 8.84 -30.98
N ALA A 14 -8.53 10.15 -31.22
CA ALA A 14 -7.64 10.90 -32.09
C ALA A 14 -6.75 11.84 -31.25
N THR A 15 -5.45 11.86 -31.56
CA THR A 15 -4.51 12.94 -31.23
C THR A 15 -3.77 13.29 -32.53
N GLY A 16 -3.74 14.57 -32.91
CA GLY A 16 -2.83 15.12 -33.95
C GLY A 16 -1.52 15.62 -33.31
N PRO A 17 -0.66 16.44 -33.97
CA PRO A 17 -0.79 17.08 -35.31
C PRO A 17 0.55 17.22 -36.14
N LEU A 18 0.46 17.94 -37.29
CA LEU A 18 1.46 18.83 -37.97
C LEU A 18 2.40 18.38 -39.17
N LEU A 19 2.15 19.01 -40.35
CA LEU A 19 2.99 19.69 -41.39
C LEU A 19 4.22 19.11 -42.19
N LEU A 20 4.08 19.08 -43.55
CA LEU A 20 4.84 19.73 -44.69
C LEU A 20 6.31 19.37 -45.10
N LEU A 21 6.56 18.92 -46.37
CA LEU A 21 7.25 19.61 -47.53
C LEU A 21 7.83 18.69 -48.68
N LEU A 22 7.56 19.09 -49.95
CA LEU A 22 8.24 19.00 -51.29
C LEU A 22 8.93 17.74 -51.91
N PHE A 23 8.78 17.56 -53.25
CA PHE A 23 9.86 17.55 -54.30
C PHE A 23 9.30 17.42 -55.75
N PHE A 24 10.06 17.90 -56.77
CA PHE A 24 9.80 17.92 -58.23
C PHE A 24 11.05 17.39 -58.99
N LEU A 25 10.93 16.70 -60.14
CA LEU A 25 11.72 16.91 -61.41
C LEU A 25 11.63 15.79 -62.51
N ILE A 26 11.97 16.22 -63.76
CA ILE A 26 12.42 15.53 -65.01
C ILE A 26 11.33 15.02 -65.99
N GLY A 27 11.35 15.21 -67.32
CA GLY A 27 12.31 15.81 -68.28
C GLY A 27 11.79 15.77 -69.74
N CYS A 28 12.45 16.53 -70.63
CA CYS A 28 12.15 16.80 -72.05
C CYS A 28 12.54 15.67 -73.03
N LEU A 29 12.03 15.72 -74.29
CA LEU A 29 12.73 15.31 -75.52
C LEU A 29 12.09 15.96 -76.77
N ILE A 30 12.92 16.62 -77.59
CA ILE A 30 12.76 17.01 -79.02
C ILE A 30 14.01 16.42 -79.74
N PRO A 31 14.34 16.65 -81.03
CA PRO A 31 13.61 16.82 -82.30
C PRO A 31 14.17 15.85 -83.38
N GLU A 32 13.79 16.04 -84.65
CA GLU A 32 14.69 16.49 -85.75
C GLU A 32 14.40 15.84 -87.11
N ALA A 33 14.28 16.70 -88.11
CA ALA A 33 14.45 16.40 -89.52
C ALA A 33 15.65 17.23 -89.99
N ALA A 34 16.55 16.64 -90.77
CA ALA A 34 17.66 17.35 -91.41
C ALA A 34 17.92 16.77 -92.80
N LEU A 35 18.03 17.63 -93.81
CA LEU A 35 19.27 17.92 -94.57
C LEU A 35 18.93 18.54 -95.93
N ALA A 36 19.57 19.68 -96.22
CA ALA A 36 19.63 20.32 -97.53
C ALA A 36 20.93 19.94 -98.25
N VAL A 37 20.84 19.86 -99.58
CA VAL A 37 21.89 19.55 -100.55
C VAL A 37 22.39 20.86 -101.20
N ASP A 38 23.69 20.95 -101.49
CA ASP A 38 24.30 22.02 -102.29
C ASP A 38 23.68 22.16 -103.69
N GLY A 39 23.27 23.39 -104.03
CA GLY A 39 23.66 23.98 -105.32
C GLY A 39 22.77 23.84 -106.55
N SER A 40 21.45 23.62 -106.44
CA SER A 40 20.52 23.77 -107.59
C SER A 40 19.52 24.92 -107.45
N ASP A 41 19.68 25.81 -106.47
CA ASP A 41 18.70 26.88 -106.24
C ASP A 41 18.77 27.91 -107.36
N ALA A 42 17.75 27.88 -108.22
CA ALA A 42 17.53 28.87 -109.23
C ALA A 42 17.15 30.21 -108.58
N LEU A 43 17.87 31.28 -108.91
CA LEU A 43 17.50 32.64 -108.48
C LEU A 43 17.10 33.45 -109.71
N ASN A 44 16.00 34.20 -109.58
CA ASN A 44 15.52 35.05 -110.67
C ASN A 44 16.11 36.46 -110.56
N PHE A 45 16.55 37.02 -111.69
CA PHE A 45 17.08 38.37 -111.81
C PHE A 45 16.32 39.19 -112.85
N ARG A 46 16.24 40.50 -112.67
CA ARG A 46 15.68 41.42 -113.69
C ARG A 46 16.39 42.75 -113.73
N THR A 47 16.27 43.43 -114.87
CA THR A 47 16.73 44.81 -115.03
C THR A 47 15.61 45.77 -114.62
N ILE A 48 15.84 46.54 -113.55
CA ILE A 48 14.89 47.52 -113.03
C ILE A 48 14.85 48.75 -113.96
N SER A 49 16.02 49.32 -114.26
CA SER A 49 16.17 50.50 -115.13
C SER A 49 17.59 50.62 -115.67
N ASP A 50 17.78 51.34 -116.77
CA ASP A 50 19.11 51.65 -117.35
C ASP A 50 19.68 52.99 -116.82
N GLY A 51 19.17 53.47 -115.68
CA GLY A 51 19.39 54.82 -115.15
C GLY A 51 20.16 54.85 -113.83
N CYS A 52 21.23 54.06 -113.68
CA CYS A 52 22.10 54.15 -112.52
C CYS A 52 23.07 55.34 -112.70
N GLY A 53 22.71 56.49 -112.14
CA GLY A 53 23.44 57.74 -112.34
C GLY A 53 23.39 58.23 -113.80
N PRO A 54 24.25 59.19 -114.19
CA PRO A 54 24.26 59.74 -115.54
C PRO A 54 24.95 58.85 -116.59
N PHE A 55 25.39 57.63 -116.22
CA PHE A 55 26.27 56.79 -117.02
C PHE A 55 25.57 55.78 -117.94
N GLY A 56 24.24 55.69 -117.88
CA GLY A 56 23.47 54.68 -118.62
C GLY A 56 23.71 53.24 -118.14
N VAL A 57 24.08 53.07 -116.86
CA VAL A 57 24.36 51.76 -116.24
C VAL A 57 23.06 51.15 -115.70
N GLY A 58 22.87 49.84 -115.89
CA GLY A 58 21.68 49.12 -115.42
C GLY A 58 21.62 48.96 -113.90
N LYS A 59 20.41 49.01 -113.35
CA LYS A 59 20.07 48.60 -111.98
C LYS A 59 19.48 47.20 -112.02
N TYR A 60 20.11 46.25 -111.33
CA TYR A 60 19.68 44.86 -111.30
C TYR A 60 19.29 44.42 -109.89
N GLU A 61 18.25 43.63 -109.80
CA GLU A 61 17.82 43.00 -108.54
C GLU A 61 17.58 41.51 -108.73
N ALA A 62 17.77 40.79 -107.64
CA ALA A 62 17.32 39.43 -107.47
C ALA A 62 15.88 39.40 -106.91
N GLN A 63 15.22 38.25 -107.04
CA GLN A 63 13.82 38.05 -106.61
C GLN A 63 13.57 38.32 -105.13
N ASP A 64 14.60 38.16 -104.30
CA ASP A 64 14.59 38.49 -102.87
C ASP A 64 14.83 39.98 -102.58
N THR A 65 14.76 40.83 -103.61
CA THR A 65 14.99 42.28 -103.60
C THR A 65 16.43 42.71 -103.34
N SER A 66 17.36 41.76 -103.23
CA SER A 66 18.78 42.05 -103.09
C SER A 66 19.33 42.70 -104.35
N ILE A 67 20.24 43.66 -104.15
CA ILE A 67 20.93 44.34 -105.25
C ILE A 67 21.94 43.36 -105.86
N SER A 68 21.94 43.29 -107.20
CA SER A 68 22.85 42.47 -107.96
C SER A 68 23.60 43.29 -109.01
N TYR A 69 24.71 42.74 -109.48
CA TYR A 69 25.61 43.38 -110.44
C TYR A 69 25.89 42.46 -111.63
N CYS A 70 25.85 43.04 -112.83
CA CYS A 70 26.23 42.33 -114.06
C CYS A 70 27.75 42.23 -114.14
N MET A 71 28.29 41.02 -114.24
CA MET A 71 29.74 40.84 -114.35
C MET A 71 30.27 41.32 -115.72
N ASN A 72 29.57 40.98 -116.81
CA ASN A 72 29.97 41.27 -118.19
C ASN A 72 29.36 42.60 -118.68
N GLN A 73 30.17 43.52 -119.22
CA GLN A 73 29.69 44.81 -119.74
C GLN A 73 29.26 44.73 -121.22
N ASP A 74 29.78 43.74 -121.94
CA ASP A 74 29.54 43.51 -123.37
C ASP A 74 28.25 42.75 -123.67
N CYS A 75 27.58 42.27 -122.62
CA CYS A 75 26.31 41.57 -122.67
C CYS A 75 25.20 42.44 -122.06
N PRO A 76 23.97 42.40 -122.60
CA PRO A 76 22.84 43.08 -121.97
C PRO A 76 22.48 42.39 -120.65
N GLY A 77 21.92 43.18 -119.73
CA GLY A 77 21.38 42.67 -118.48
C GLY A 77 20.25 41.63 -118.68
N PRO A 78 19.79 40.98 -117.59
CA PRO A 78 18.86 39.85 -117.65
C PRO A 78 17.57 40.15 -118.44
N SER A 79 17.07 41.38 -118.39
CA SER A 79 15.90 41.80 -119.17
C SER A 79 16.08 43.22 -119.72
N LYS A 80 15.15 43.66 -120.56
CA LYS A 80 14.97 45.11 -120.80
C LYS A 80 14.52 45.80 -119.50
N PRO A 81 14.73 47.12 -119.33
CA PRO A 81 14.18 47.88 -118.20
C PRO A 81 12.71 47.59 -117.93
N GLY A 82 12.37 47.25 -116.69
CA GLY A 82 11.01 46.87 -116.28
C GLY A 82 10.50 45.55 -116.87
N GLY A 83 11.39 44.75 -117.47
CA GLY A 83 11.07 43.46 -118.10
C GLY A 83 10.81 42.32 -117.11
N PRO A 84 10.47 41.12 -117.61
CA PRO A 84 10.17 39.96 -116.77
C PRO A 84 11.43 39.44 -116.06
N TRP A 85 11.21 38.78 -114.93
CA TRP A 85 12.21 37.97 -114.23
C TRP A 85 12.83 36.91 -115.15
N ARG A 86 14.14 36.72 -115.05
CA ARG A 86 14.89 35.66 -115.73
C ARG A 86 15.51 34.72 -114.71
N THR A 87 15.30 33.43 -114.94
CA THR A 87 15.84 32.37 -114.11
C THR A 87 17.29 32.09 -114.46
N TYR A 88 18.14 32.10 -113.44
CA TYR A 88 19.53 31.67 -113.50
C TYR A 88 19.62 30.34 -112.76
N ASP A 89 19.58 29.25 -113.52
CA ASP A 89 19.49 27.86 -113.05
C ASP A 89 20.75 27.04 -113.35
N GLN A 90 21.80 27.64 -113.94
CA GLN A 90 23.06 26.96 -114.26
C GLN A 90 24.00 26.83 -113.04
N GLY A 91 23.45 26.93 -111.83
CA GLY A 91 24.17 26.89 -110.57
C GLY A 91 24.76 28.23 -110.14
N TRP A 92 25.30 28.23 -108.93
CA TRP A 92 25.99 29.37 -108.35
C TRP A 92 27.24 28.91 -107.59
N THR A 93 28.18 29.82 -107.40
CA THR A 93 29.40 29.60 -106.61
C THR A 93 29.51 30.66 -105.50
N TRP A 94 30.05 30.27 -104.34
CA TRP A 94 30.45 31.22 -103.32
C TRP A 94 31.58 32.10 -103.87
N LEU A 95 31.50 33.39 -103.56
CA LEU A 95 32.57 34.34 -103.86
C LEU A 95 33.29 34.68 -102.56
N ASP A 96 34.57 34.40 -102.55
CA ASP A 96 35.55 34.72 -101.51
C ASP A 96 36.77 35.45 -102.10
N ASP A 97 36.67 35.86 -103.37
CA ASP A 97 37.68 36.54 -104.17
C ASP A 97 37.53 38.08 -104.21
N GLU A 98 38.28 38.75 -105.09
CA GLU A 98 38.22 40.19 -105.25
C GLU A 98 36.84 40.70 -105.70
N PHE A 99 36.06 39.89 -106.44
CA PHE A 99 34.68 40.26 -106.79
C PHE A 99 33.81 40.34 -105.54
N ALA A 100 33.93 39.36 -104.65
CA ALA A 100 33.27 39.38 -103.34
C ALA A 100 33.61 40.67 -102.57
N ALA A 101 34.90 41.01 -102.52
CA ALA A 101 35.37 42.20 -101.83
C ALA A 101 34.75 43.48 -102.41
N ILE A 102 34.68 43.62 -103.74
CA ILE A 102 34.05 44.79 -104.38
C ILE A 102 32.57 44.91 -104.01
N VAL A 103 31.78 43.84 -104.16
CA VAL A 103 30.33 43.93 -103.95
C VAL A 103 29.95 43.97 -102.46
N CYS A 104 30.76 43.39 -101.57
CA CYS A 104 30.52 43.43 -100.12
C CYS A 104 30.92 44.74 -99.45
N HIS A 105 31.82 45.53 -100.05
CA HIS A 105 32.26 46.84 -99.54
C HIS A 105 31.70 48.02 -100.35
N GLY A 106 31.22 47.77 -101.56
CA GLY A 106 30.42 48.70 -102.34
C GLY A 106 28.96 48.75 -101.91
N TYR A 107 28.10 49.26 -102.79
CA TYR A 107 26.66 49.33 -102.55
C TYR A 107 26.02 47.92 -102.65
N PRO A 108 25.00 47.55 -101.83
CA PRO A 108 24.32 48.34 -100.81
C PRO A 108 25.04 48.47 -99.48
N SER A 109 26.11 47.71 -99.24
CA SER A 109 26.78 47.66 -97.93
C SER A 109 27.32 49.02 -97.51
N SER A 110 27.72 49.85 -98.47
CA SER A 110 28.09 51.25 -98.23
C SER A 110 27.73 52.15 -99.41
N THR A 111 27.36 53.41 -99.13
CA THR A 111 27.33 54.51 -100.11
C THR A 111 28.58 55.40 -100.03
N SER A 112 29.50 55.08 -99.12
CA SER A 112 30.74 55.81 -98.87
C SER A 112 31.94 54.86 -98.92
N PHE A 113 32.83 55.06 -99.90
CA PHE A 113 34.04 54.24 -100.04
C PHE A 113 35.14 55.03 -100.75
N GLY A 114 36.40 54.77 -100.38
CA GLY A 114 37.55 55.51 -100.91
C GLY A 114 37.59 56.99 -100.52
N GLY A 115 36.91 57.38 -99.44
CA GLY A 115 36.76 58.78 -99.03
C GLY A 115 35.72 59.57 -99.84
N HIS A 116 34.98 58.91 -100.74
CA HIS A 116 33.92 59.51 -101.54
C HIS A 116 32.54 59.19 -100.96
N ASN A 117 31.70 60.21 -100.76
CA ASN A 117 30.33 60.07 -100.25
C ASN A 117 29.34 60.21 -101.39
N LEU A 118 28.89 59.08 -101.94
CA LEU A 118 28.07 59.07 -103.14
C LEU A 118 26.59 58.94 -102.80
N SER A 119 25.71 59.44 -103.69
CA SER A 119 24.29 59.09 -103.62
C SER A 119 24.11 57.59 -103.89
N PRO A 120 23.03 56.94 -103.42
CA PRO A 120 22.80 55.51 -103.65
C PRO A 120 22.96 55.08 -105.12
N ASP A 121 22.47 55.90 -106.05
CA ASP A 121 22.58 55.64 -107.48
C ASP A 121 24.01 55.79 -108.02
N LEU A 122 24.79 56.76 -107.51
CA LEU A 122 26.20 56.93 -107.86
C LEU A 122 27.07 55.85 -107.22
N ALA A 123 26.78 55.44 -105.98
CA ALA A 123 27.47 54.36 -105.28
C ALA A 123 27.22 53.01 -105.98
N ARG A 124 25.97 52.76 -106.38
CA ARG A 124 25.59 51.58 -107.16
C ARG A 124 26.28 51.57 -108.52
N ALA A 125 26.31 52.71 -109.23
CA ALA A 125 27.02 52.83 -110.49
C ALA A 125 28.54 52.63 -110.32
N ALA A 126 29.14 53.23 -109.30
CA ALA A 126 30.57 53.07 -108.99
C ALA A 126 30.93 51.60 -108.67
N THR A 127 30.08 50.91 -107.91
CA THR A 127 30.26 49.47 -107.64
C THR A 127 30.18 48.64 -108.92
N GLN A 128 29.21 48.93 -109.80
CA GLN A 128 29.08 48.25 -111.10
C GLN A 128 30.26 48.53 -112.04
N ILE A 129 30.77 49.77 -112.06
CA ILE A 129 31.95 50.16 -112.82
C ILE A 129 33.20 49.46 -112.28
N ALA A 130 33.35 49.33 -110.95
CA ALA A 130 34.45 48.60 -110.32
C ALA A 130 34.44 47.11 -110.68
N VAL A 131 33.25 46.49 -110.73
CA VAL A 131 33.07 45.11 -111.23
C VAL A 131 33.57 44.99 -112.68
N TRP A 132 33.23 45.95 -113.56
CA TRP A 132 33.70 45.96 -114.95
C TRP A 132 35.18 46.31 -115.11
N MET A 133 35.75 47.11 -114.21
CA MET A 133 37.19 47.34 -114.12
C MET A 133 37.93 46.05 -113.78
N LEU A 134 37.40 45.29 -112.82
CA LEU A 134 37.96 43.98 -112.46
C LEU A 134 37.79 42.94 -113.57
N ASN A 135 36.65 42.97 -114.28
CA ASN A 135 36.39 42.09 -115.42
C ASN A 135 37.12 42.52 -116.72
N GLY A 136 37.81 43.67 -116.71
CA GLY A 136 38.72 44.11 -117.77
C GLY A 136 38.09 44.83 -118.97
N THR A 137 36.77 45.11 -118.96
CA THR A 137 36.08 45.82 -120.06
C THR A 137 36.09 47.35 -119.90
N THR A 138 36.35 47.82 -118.68
CA THR A 138 36.53 49.24 -118.36
C THR A 138 37.92 49.45 -117.76
N HIS A 139 38.65 50.48 -118.19
CA HIS A 139 39.94 50.84 -117.61
C HIS A 139 39.77 51.67 -116.33
N PRO A 140 40.76 51.65 -115.41
CA PRO A 140 40.71 52.42 -114.16
C PRO A 140 40.50 53.95 -114.31
N ASP A 141 40.78 54.52 -115.49
CA ASP A 141 40.57 55.94 -115.79
C ASP A 141 39.14 56.29 -116.27
N GLY A 142 38.25 55.30 -116.26
CA GLY A 142 36.85 55.38 -116.67
C GLY A 142 36.62 55.24 -118.18
N THR A 143 37.67 55.04 -118.98
CA THR A 143 37.52 54.72 -120.40
C THR A 143 37.12 53.27 -120.58
N TYR A 144 36.29 52.96 -121.57
CA TYR A 144 35.90 51.59 -121.88
C TYR A 144 35.96 51.34 -123.38
N SER A 145 36.31 50.11 -123.74
CA SER A 145 36.29 49.64 -125.12
C SER A 145 36.00 48.15 -125.10
N TYR A 146 34.85 47.76 -125.62
CA TYR A 146 34.44 46.36 -125.72
C TYR A 146 33.68 46.12 -127.01
N THR A 147 33.61 44.87 -127.46
CA THR A 147 32.83 44.49 -128.64
C THR A 147 31.54 43.84 -128.19
N ASN A 148 30.40 44.45 -128.50
CA ASN A 148 29.10 43.90 -128.13
C ASN A 148 28.78 42.62 -128.90
N SER A 149 27.71 41.95 -128.49
CA SER A 149 27.16 40.73 -129.10
C SER A 149 26.87 40.79 -130.61
N LYS A 150 26.74 41.98 -131.20
CA LYS A 150 26.51 42.19 -132.64
C LYS A 150 27.81 42.45 -133.42
N GLY A 151 28.98 42.25 -132.79
CA GLY A 151 30.29 42.53 -133.38
C GLY A 151 30.61 44.02 -133.49
N VAL A 152 29.82 44.90 -132.83
CA VAL A 152 30.02 46.35 -132.87
C VAL A 152 30.95 46.75 -131.73
N VAL A 153 32.07 47.38 -132.07
CA VAL A 153 32.96 48.00 -131.10
C VAL A 153 32.24 49.19 -130.45
N ARG A 154 32.09 49.13 -129.14
CA ARG A 154 31.57 50.20 -128.29
C ARG A 154 32.75 50.73 -127.49
N SER A 155 33.11 51.98 -127.73
CA SER A 155 34.13 52.69 -126.97
C SER A 155 33.59 54.02 -126.46
N GLY A 156 33.98 54.40 -125.26
CA GLY A 156 33.53 55.63 -124.62
C GLY A 156 34.27 55.89 -123.32
N ARG A 157 33.76 56.86 -122.55
CA ARG A 157 34.28 57.19 -121.23
C ARG A 157 33.14 57.55 -120.31
N PHE A 158 33.17 57.07 -119.08
CA PHE A 158 32.29 57.54 -118.01
C PHE A 158 32.84 58.88 -117.50
N TYR A 159 32.40 60.00 -118.07
CA TYR A 159 32.88 61.36 -117.71
C TYR A 159 31.82 62.19 -116.99
N GLU A 160 30.59 61.70 -116.93
CA GLU A 160 29.43 62.43 -116.45
C GLU A 160 29.48 62.68 -114.93
N ASN A 161 30.27 61.89 -114.19
CA ASN A 161 30.61 62.16 -112.79
C ASN A 161 31.99 61.56 -112.43
N ALA A 162 33.00 62.42 -112.29
CA ALA A 162 34.38 62.02 -112.01
C ALA A 162 34.55 61.38 -110.61
N GLU A 163 33.71 61.77 -109.64
CA GLU A 163 33.79 61.28 -108.27
C GLU A 163 33.38 59.81 -108.16
N ALA A 164 32.29 59.42 -108.84
CA ALA A 164 31.85 58.03 -108.87
C ALA A 164 32.87 57.10 -109.58
N VAL A 165 33.57 57.59 -110.60
CA VAL A 165 34.64 56.83 -111.28
C VAL A 165 35.89 56.70 -110.39
N ALA A 166 36.25 57.74 -109.64
CA ALA A 166 37.34 57.67 -108.66
C ALA A 166 37.02 56.68 -107.53
N ALA A 167 35.78 56.68 -107.03
CA ALA A 167 35.33 55.73 -106.03
C ALA A 167 35.30 54.28 -106.56
N ALA A 168 34.88 54.08 -107.82
CA ALA A 168 34.93 52.78 -108.50
C ALA A 168 36.38 52.27 -108.61
N ARG A 169 37.30 53.16 -109.01
CA ARG A 169 38.72 52.86 -109.09
C ARG A 169 39.28 52.45 -107.73
N TRP A 170 38.91 53.14 -106.65
CA TRP A 170 39.35 52.79 -105.29
C TRP A 170 38.87 51.40 -104.87
N LEU A 171 37.60 51.06 -105.12
CA LEU A 171 37.07 49.71 -104.83
C LEU A 171 37.85 48.63 -105.59
N TYR A 172 38.10 48.86 -106.89
CA TYR A 172 38.88 47.95 -107.72
C TYR A 172 40.32 47.78 -107.24
N GLU A 173 41.05 48.87 -107.01
CA GLU A 173 42.45 48.81 -106.56
C GLU A 173 42.58 48.18 -105.16
N SER A 174 41.65 48.49 -104.25
CA SER A 174 41.65 47.96 -102.87
C SER A 174 41.29 46.48 -102.78
N ALA A 175 40.38 46.02 -103.64
CA ALA A 175 40.08 44.59 -103.74
C ALA A 175 41.29 43.83 -104.29
N LYS A 176 41.91 44.34 -105.35
CA LYS A 176 43.07 43.71 -106.01
C LYS A 176 44.33 43.69 -105.15
N SER A 177 44.53 44.68 -104.27
CA SER A 177 45.62 44.67 -103.28
C SER A 177 45.33 43.77 -102.07
N GLY A 178 44.09 43.28 -101.92
CA GLY A 178 43.62 42.58 -100.72
C GLY A 178 43.43 43.50 -99.50
N SER A 179 43.45 44.82 -99.70
CA SER A 179 43.22 45.82 -98.65
C SER A 179 41.76 45.83 -98.16
N ILE A 180 40.83 45.38 -99.00
CA ILE A 180 39.48 44.98 -98.59
C ILE A 180 39.29 43.49 -98.90
N LYS A 181 38.60 42.77 -98.01
CA LYS A 181 38.23 41.36 -98.17
C LYS A 181 36.78 41.15 -97.76
N ALA A 182 36.07 40.28 -98.44
CA ALA A 182 34.74 39.87 -98.01
C ALA A 182 34.85 38.90 -96.82
N ALA A 183 33.87 38.95 -95.91
CA ALA A 183 33.71 37.86 -94.95
C ALA A 183 33.26 36.58 -95.70
N PRO A 184 33.66 35.38 -95.26
CA PRO A 184 33.24 34.13 -95.87
C PRO A 184 31.72 34.06 -96.02
N HIS A 185 31.24 33.43 -97.09
CA HIS A 185 29.82 33.21 -97.35
C HIS A 185 28.96 34.49 -97.42
N ARG A 186 29.53 35.65 -97.82
CA ARG A 186 28.78 36.91 -98.01
C ARG A 186 28.36 37.24 -99.44
N ALA A 187 28.94 36.61 -100.45
CA ALA A 187 28.59 36.88 -101.84
C ALA A 187 28.55 35.61 -102.68
N ARG A 188 27.72 35.59 -103.71
CA ARG A 188 27.54 34.49 -104.65
C ARG A 188 27.63 34.98 -106.09
N ARG A 189 28.12 34.14 -106.99
CA ARG A 189 28.06 34.33 -108.44
C ARG A 189 27.07 33.35 -109.03
N TYR A 190 26.03 33.86 -109.68
CA TYR A 190 25.03 33.08 -110.40
C TYR A 190 25.35 33.06 -111.90
N HIS A 191 25.29 31.87 -112.51
CA HIS A 191 25.60 31.65 -113.91
C HIS A 191 24.33 31.63 -114.78
N GLY A 192 24.29 32.34 -115.91
CA GLY A 192 23.09 32.36 -116.76
C GLY A 192 23.23 32.87 -118.21
N PRO A 193 22.35 32.42 -119.13
CA PRO A 193 22.37 32.81 -120.54
C PRO A 193 21.66 34.14 -120.84
N VAL A 194 22.12 34.85 -121.89
CA VAL A 194 21.47 36.07 -122.41
C VAL A 194 20.46 35.74 -123.52
N SER A 195 19.28 36.37 -123.51
CA SER A 195 18.28 36.12 -124.56
C SER A 195 18.74 36.58 -125.96
N GLY A 196 18.83 35.65 -126.90
CA GLY A 196 18.83 35.91 -128.35
C GLY A 196 20.19 36.12 -129.04
N GLU A 197 21.33 36.07 -128.33
CA GLU A 197 22.62 36.49 -128.92
C GLU A 197 23.86 35.62 -128.57
N GLY A 198 23.69 34.41 -127.98
CA GLY A 198 24.77 33.41 -127.90
C GLY A 198 25.98 33.74 -126.98
N ARG A 199 25.88 34.75 -126.11
CA ARG A 199 26.85 35.05 -125.04
C ARG A 199 26.25 34.88 -123.63
N HIS A 200 27.10 34.84 -122.61
CA HIS A 200 26.78 34.52 -121.20
C HIS A 200 26.91 35.77 -120.31
N GLN A 201 26.01 35.94 -119.34
CA GLN A 201 26.01 37.08 -118.41
C GLN A 201 25.93 36.53 -117.00
N ASP A 202 26.94 36.78 -116.17
CA ASP A 202 26.90 36.39 -114.75
C ASP A 202 26.35 37.51 -113.87
N MET A 203 25.68 37.11 -112.79
CA MET A 203 25.15 38.01 -111.76
C MET A 203 25.88 37.81 -110.44
N LEU A 204 26.46 38.89 -109.92
CA LEU A 204 27.06 38.93 -108.58
C LEU A 204 26.00 39.35 -107.58
N TYR A 205 25.88 38.59 -106.50
CA TYR A 205 24.84 38.67 -105.49
C TYR A 205 25.48 38.77 -104.09
N VAL A 206 24.98 39.67 -103.23
CA VAL A 206 25.50 39.86 -101.87
C VAL A 206 24.42 39.53 -100.87
N LEU A 207 24.74 38.68 -99.89
CA LEU A 207 23.81 38.30 -98.83
C LEU A 207 23.67 39.40 -97.76
N PRO A 208 22.47 39.57 -97.18
CA PRO A 208 22.27 40.36 -95.97
C PRO A 208 23.10 39.81 -94.81
N ALA A 209 23.60 40.70 -93.94
CA ALA A 209 24.33 40.33 -92.74
C ALA A 209 23.97 41.25 -91.57
N ILE A 210 24.08 40.74 -90.34
CA ILE A 210 23.90 41.49 -89.10
C ILE A 210 25.16 41.39 -88.22
N SER A 211 25.37 42.36 -87.34
CA SER A 211 26.39 42.28 -86.29
C SER A 211 25.78 41.68 -85.01
N VAL A 212 26.43 40.67 -84.45
CA VAL A 212 26.09 40.03 -83.18
C VAL A 212 27.16 40.39 -82.16
N SER A 213 26.74 40.85 -80.99
CA SER A 213 27.62 41.18 -79.87
C SER A 213 27.52 40.11 -78.79
N PHE A 214 28.65 39.77 -78.18
CA PHE A 214 28.76 38.80 -77.10
C PHE A 214 29.34 39.48 -75.87
N GLN A 215 28.76 39.26 -74.70
CA GLN A 215 29.25 39.79 -73.43
C GLN A 215 29.38 38.66 -72.41
N LYS A 216 30.62 38.41 -72.00
CA LYS A 216 30.94 37.47 -70.92
C LYS A 216 30.80 38.16 -69.57
N GLN A 217 30.32 37.43 -68.57
CA GLN A 217 30.20 37.88 -67.20
C GLN A 217 30.39 36.73 -66.21
N SER A 218 30.81 37.03 -64.99
CA SER A 218 30.90 36.04 -63.91
C SER A 218 29.52 35.67 -63.38
N SER A 219 29.28 34.37 -63.12
CA SER A 219 28.11 33.90 -62.39
C SER A 219 28.19 34.18 -60.88
N GLN A 220 29.38 34.45 -60.34
CA GLN A 220 29.60 34.80 -58.93
C GLN A 220 30.46 36.06 -58.79
N ALA A 221 29.86 37.22 -59.05
CA ALA A 221 30.56 38.50 -58.98
C ALA A 221 31.11 38.83 -57.58
N ASN A 222 30.52 38.28 -56.51
CA ASN A 222 30.96 38.51 -55.13
C ASN A 222 32.35 37.95 -54.80
N ILE A 223 32.86 36.98 -55.56
CA ILE A 223 34.21 36.44 -55.38
C ILE A 223 35.18 36.89 -56.48
N THR A 224 34.68 37.26 -57.67
CA THR A 224 35.52 37.65 -58.81
C THR A 224 35.68 39.17 -58.99
N ALA A 225 34.77 40.00 -58.48
CA ALA A 225 34.81 41.44 -58.73
C ALA A 225 36.04 42.09 -58.09
N GLY A 226 36.82 42.81 -58.91
CA GLY A 226 38.04 43.49 -58.47
C GLY A 226 39.21 42.53 -58.19
N ASN A 227 39.12 41.26 -58.59
CA ASN A 227 40.18 40.27 -58.41
C ASN A 227 40.81 39.91 -59.75
N ASP A 228 42.07 40.32 -59.94
CA ASP A 228 42.82 40.17 -61.20
C ASP A 228 43.18 38.72 -61.57
N THR A 229 42.96 37.77 -60.65
CA THR A 229 43.09 36.33 -60.90
C THR A 229 41.96 35.81 -61.79
N TYR A 230 40.82 36.52 -61.82
CA TYR A 230 39.70 36.24 -62.69
C TYR A 230 39.68 37.25 -63.83
N ARG A 231 39.82 36.77 -65.07
CA ARG A 231 39.76 37.62 -66.27
C ARG A 231 38.64 37.14 -67.17
N LEU A 232 37.96 38.06 -67.87
CA LEU A 232 36.93 37.71 -68.85
C LEU A 232 37.45 37.74 -70.30
N GLY A 233 38.64 38.31 -70.51
CA GLY A 233 39.27 38.39 -71.82
C GLY A 233 40.04 37.15 -72.24
N SER A 234 40.34 37.07 -73.53
CA SER A 234 41.06 35.97 -74.18
C SER A 234 40.35 34.62 -74.20
N ALA A 235 39.08 34.54 -73.77
CA ALA A 235 38.25 33.36 -73.95
C ALA A 235 37.97 33.15 -75.45
N THR A 236 38.04 31.92 -75.93
CA THR A 236 37.88 31.61 -77.36
C THR A 236 36.67 30.73 -77.57
N PHE A 237 35.81 31.14 -78.50
CA PHE A 237 34.62 30.39 -78.89
C PHE A 237 34.60 30.15 -80.39
N ASP A 238 34.33 28.92 -80.79
CA ASP A 238 33.99 28.62 -82.18
C ASP A 238 32.49 28.78 -82.39
N ILE A 239 32.12 29.41 -83.51
CA ILE A 239 30.73 29.63 -83.93
C ILE A 239 30.37 28.61 -85.00
N PHE A 240 29.29 27.88 -84.76
CA PHE A 240 28.74 26.90 -85.68
C PHE A 240 27.34 27.29 -86.12
N GLU A 241 27.04 27.13 -87.41
CA GLU A 241 25.66 27.20 -87.92
C GLU A 241 24.92 25.90 -87.56
N SER A 242 23.76 26.03 -86.92
CA SER A 242 23.06 24.88 -86.34
C SER A 242 22.50 23.91 -87.39
N ALA A 243 22.14 24.38 -88.59
CA ALA A 243 21.46 23.55 -89.60
C ALA A 243 22.37 22.54 -90.31
N GLY A 244 23.69 22.80 -90.34
CA GLY A 244 24.67 21.97 -91.05
C GLY A 244 25.93 21.63 -90.24
N ASP A 245 25.98 22.05 -88.97
CA ASP A 245 27.14 21.91 -88.06
C ASP A 245 28.45 22.50 -88.63
N ALA A 246 28.32 23.43 -89.57
CA ALA A 246 29.45 24.06 -90.24
C ALA A 246 30.04 25.15 -89.34
N ARG A 247 31.36 25.10 -89.13
CA ARG A 247 32.08 26.17 -88.42
C ARG A 247 32.13 27.40 -89.31
N VAL A 248 31.47 28.48 -88.88
CA VAL A 248 31.37 29.73 -89.64
C VAL A 248 32.35 30.81 -89.17
N GLY A 249 32.95 30.63 -87.99
CA GLY A 249 33.97 31.53 -87.49
C GLY A 249 34.43 31.22 -86.07
N THR A 250 35.27 32.10 -85.55
CA THR A 250 35.77 32.08 -84.18
C THR A 250 35.72 33.50 -83.63
N ILE A 251 35.30 33.63 -82.38
CA ILE A 251 35.38 34.87 -81.64
C ILE A 251 36.30 34.70 -80.45
N GLN A 252 37.03 35.77 -80.15
CA GLN A 252 37.84 35.86 -78.94
C GLN A 252 37.40 37.10 -78.18
N THR A 253 37.21 36.96 -76.86
CA THR A 253 36.81 38.09 -76.02
C THR A 253 37.96 39.07 -75.82
N ASP A 254 37.66 40.36 -75.89
CA ASP A 254 38.55 41.44 -75.46
C ASP A 254 38.70 41.46 -73.93
N GLU A 255 39.54 42.35 -73.40
CA GLU A 255 39.81 42.46 -71.95
C GLU A 255 38.54 42.72 -71.11
N ASN A 256 37.49 43.29 -71.71
CA ASN A 256 36.20 43.56 -71.07
C ASN A 256 35.20 42.41 -71.24
N GLY A 257 35.64 41.26 -71.76
CA GLY A 257 34.78 40.10 -72.00
C GLY A 257 33.87 40.26 -73.21
N ARG A 258 34.13 41.21 -74.13
CA ARG A 258 33.28 41.48 -75.29
C ARG A 258 33.83 40.87 -76.56
N ALA A 259 32.96 40.41 -77.43
CA ALA A 259 33.32 40.01 -78.79
C ALA A 259 32.21 40.36 -79.79
N GLN A 260 32.53 40.38 -81.08
CA GLN A 260 31.55 40.58 -82.14
C GLN A 260 31.77 39.61 -83.30
N ALA A 261 30.69 39.23 -83.96
CA ALA A 261 30.71 38.47 -85.21
C ALA A 261 29.70 39.04 -86.20
N THR A 262 30.01 38.97 -87.50
CA THR A 262 29.06 39.28 -88.57
C THR A 262 28.46 37.98 -89.10
N LEU A 263 27.15 37.82 -88.97
CA LEU A 263 26.45 36.56 -89.26
C LEU A 263 25.21 36.81 -90.14
N LEU A 264 24.69 35.75 -90.77
CA LEU A 264 23.45 35.82 -91.55
C LEU A 264 22.25 36.09 -90.63
N PRO A 265 21.27 36.92 -91.03
CA PRO A 265 20.03 37.14 -90.26
C PRO A 265 19.12 35.89 -90.29
N ASN A 266 18.21 35.78 -89.31
CA ASN A 266 17.23 34.70 -89.17
C ASN A 266 17.83 33.27 -89.22
N THR A 267 19.05 33.11 -88.72
CA THR A 267 19.82 31.86 -88.77
C THR A 267 20.18 31.42 -87.35
N ALA A 268 20.02 30.13 -87.06
CA ALA A 268 20.36 29.56 -85.76
C ALA A 268 21.84 29.18 -85.71
N TYR A 269 22.51 29.54 -84.61
CA TYR A 269 23.91 29.25 -84.35
C TYR A 269 24.10 28.71 -82.92
N TYR A 270 25.29 28.18 -82.65
CA TYR A 270 25.74 27.94 -81.29
C TYR A 270 27.24 28.19 -81.13
N LEU A 271 27.65 28.50 -79.89
CA LEU A 271 29.05 28.65 -79.49
C LEU A 271 29.53 27.39 -78.78
N VAL A 272 30.79 27.01 -79.04
CA VAL A 272 31.54 26.06 -78.22
C VAL A 272 32.73 26.78 -77.64
N GLU A 273 32.85 26.83 -76.31
CA GLU A 273 34.05 27.35 -75.68
C GLU A 273 35.19 26.36 -75.87
N THR A 274 36.26 26.82 -76.49
CA THR A 274 37.47 26.01 -76.71
C THR A 274 38.57 26.35 -75.72
N LYS A 275 38.46 27.53 -75.08
CA LYS A 275 39.39 27.99 -74.06
C LYS A 275 38.67 28.93 -73.08
N ALA A 276 38.59 28.51 -71.83
CA ALA A 276 38.15 29.33 -70.71
C ALA A 276 39.14 30.49 -70.48
N PRO A 277 38.67 31.64 -70.01
CA PRO A 277 39.58 32.68 -69.57
C PRO A 277 40.17 32.35 -68.18
N ALA A 278 41.20 33.08 -67.77
CA ALA A 278 41.90 32.83 -66.52
C ALA A 278 40.96 32.92 -65.30
N GLY A 279 41.00 31.90 -64.44
CA GLY A 279 40.23 31.81 -63.20
C GLY A 279 38.83 31.22 -63.37
N TYR A 280 38.42 30.84 -64.58
CA TYR A 280 37.11 30.26 -64.86
C TYR A 280 37.21 28.83 -65.38
N ILE A 281 36.15 28.06 -65.14
CA ILE A 281 36.03 26.66 -65.53
C ILE A 281 35.60 26.59 -66.99
N LEU A 282 36.28 25.74 -67.79
CA LEU A 282 35.94 25.51 -69.19
C LEU A 282 34.52 24.98 -69.32
N ARG A 283 33.71 25.66 -70.14
CA ARG A 283 32.35 25.23 -70.44
C ARG A 283 32.34 24.00 -71.34
N GLY A 284 31.68 22.93 -70.88
CA GLY A 284 31.43 21.73 -71.70
C GLY A 284 30.14 21.79 -72.53
N ASP A 285 29.31 22.81 -72.33
CA ASP A 285 28.00 22.94 -72.99
C ASP A 285 28.03 23.88 -74.20
N ARG A 286 27.06 23.69 -75.11
CA ARG A 286 26.88 24.53 -76.30
C ARG A 286 25.98 25.72 -75.96
N ILE A 287 26.37 26.93 -76.37
CA ILE A 287 25.59 28.15 -76.13
C ILE A 287 24.82 28.49 -77.42
N ALA A 288 23.55 28.10 -77.50
CA ALA A 288 22.71 28.35 -78.67
C ALA A 288 22.17 29.79 -78.71
N PHE A 289 22.11 30.38 -79.90
CA PHE A 289 21.46 31.67 -80.16
C PHE A 289 20.95 31.74 -81.61
N THR A 290 19.97 32.60 -81.88
CA THR A 290 19.40 32.77 -83.23
C THR A 290 19.41 34.23 -83.62
N THR A 291 19.99 34.54 -84.77
CA THR A 291 20.03 35.90 -85.30
C THR A 291 18.64 36.35 -85.78
N GLN A 292 18.35 37.65 -85.68
CA GLN A 292 17.13 38.26 -86.20
C GLN A 292 17.45 39.19 -87.39
N ASN A 293 16.45 39.92 -87.89
CA ASN A 293 16.65 40.94 -88.94
C ASN A 293 17.42 42.20 -88.46
N SER A 294 17.72 42.31 -87.16
CA SER A 294 18.51 43.37 -86.53
C SER A 294 19.60 42.77 -85.64
N GLY A 295 20.58 43.56 -85.22
CA GLY A 295 21.69 43.08 -84.38
C GLY A 295 21.25 42.38 -83.09
N GLU A 296 22.00 41.36 -82.67
CA GLU A 296 21.69 40.46 -81.54
C GLU A 296 22.74 40.64 -80.41
N HIS A 297 22.34 40.42 -79.15
CA HIS A 297 23.24 40.49 -77.99
C HIS A 297 23.15 39.21 -77.14
N VAL A 298 24.25 38.47 -77.04
CA VAL A 298 24.34 37.20 -76.33
C VAL A 298 25.17 37.35 -75.06
N THR A 299 24.59 37.00 -73.91
CA THR A 299 25.29 37.01 -72.61
C THR A 299 25.80 35.62 -72.27
N ILE A 300 27.07 35.52 -71.86
CA ILE A 300 27.74 34.26 -71.50
C ILE A 300 28.12 34.31 -70.02
N ASN A 301 27.54 33.41 -69.22
CA ASN A 301 27.79 33.31 -67.78
C ASN A 301 28.93 32.35 -67.49
N GLU A 302 29.93 32.79 -66.76
CA GLU A 302 31.11 31.99 -66.45
C GLU A 302 31.10 31.48 -65.03
N GLN A 303 31.47 30.21 -64.85
CA GLN A 303 31.64 29.65 -63.53
C GLN A 303 33.08 29.87 -63.05
N PRO A 304 33.32 30.70 -62.02
CA PRO A 304 34.65 30.87 -61.47
C PRO A 304 35.12 29.60 -60.76
N GLY A 305 36.42 29.37 -60.82
CA GLY A 305 37.10 28.40 -59.95
C GLY A 305 37.26 28.94 -58.53
N THR A 306 37.31 28.07 -57.54
CA THR A 306 37.41 28.44 -56.11
C THR A 306 38.40 27.57 -55.34
N ILE A 307 38.61 27.90 -54.07
CA ILE A 307 39.46 27.15 -53.14
C ILE A 307 38.59 26.62 -52.00
N THR A 308 38.85 25.37 -51.60
CA THR A 308 38.38 24.78 -50.34
C THR A 308 39.53 24.76 -49.35
N LEU A 309 39.38 25.45 -48.23
CA LEU A 309 40.35 25.47 -47.14
C LEU A 309 39.89 24.57 -45.99
N ARG A 310 40.76 23.67 -45.53
CA ARG A 310 40.57 22.79 -44.38
C ARG A 310 41.56 23.15 -43.28
N ILE A 311 41.06 23.34 -42.07
CA ILE A 311 41.87 23.61 -40.88
C ILE A 311 41.77 22.41 -39.93
N ALA A 312 42.90 21.99 -39.38
CA ALA A 312 42.99 21.00 -38.31
C ALA A 312 43.80 21.58 -37.14
N LYS A 313 43.12 21.84 -36.03
CA LYS A 313 43.71 22.29 -34.78
C LYS A 313 44.36 21.11 -34.06
N THR A 314 45.52 21.35 -33.47
CA THR A 314 46.26 20.37 -32.66
C THR A 314 46.76 21.01 -31.37
N ASP A 315 46.99 20.17 -30.37
CA ASP A 315 47.68 20.52 -29.14
C ASP A 315 49.21 20.41 -29.36
N ALA A 316 49.96 21.45 -28.99
CA ALA A 316 51.41 21.49 -29.21
C ALA A 316 52.21 20.51 -28.35
N ALA A 317 51.66 20.03 -27.22
CA ALA A 317 52.31 19.09 -26.33
C ALA A 317 52.11 17.63 -26.77
N THR A 318 50.92 17.28 -27.28
CA THR A 318 50.56 15.93 -27.74
C THR A 318 50.80 15.72 -29.24
N ASP A 319 51.02 16.80 -30.01
CA ASP A 319 51.04 16.81 -31.48
C ASP A 319 49.74 16.26 -32.10
N GLY A 320 48.63 16.40 -31.35
CA GLY A 320 47.37 15.72 -31.65
C GLY A 320 46.18 16.31 -30.90
N GLY A 321 45.46 15.45 -30.19
CA GLY A 321 44.23 15.80 -29.46
C GLY A 321 44.47 16.66 -28.21
N ALA A 322 43.41 17.22 -27.67
CA ALA A 322 43.49 18.18 -26.56
C ALA A 322 44.11 17.59 -25.28
N GLN A 323 44.69 18.43 -24.42
CA GLN A 323 44.88 18.10 -23.00
C GLN A 323 43.56 17.65 -22.36
N VAL A 324 43.69 16.81 -21.32
CA VAL A 324 42.57 16.45 -20.45
C VAL A 324 42.01 17.72 -19.81
N GLY A 325 40.71 17.98 -20.01
CA GLY A 325 40.03 19.15 -19.47
C GLY A 325 40.12 20.42 -20.35
N ALA A 326 40.85 20.38 -21.47
CA ALA A 326 40.85 21.43 -22.49
C ALA A 326 40.07 21.00 -23.75
N SER A 327 39.82 21.93 -24.68
CA SER A 327 39.10 21.64 -25.93
C SER A 327 39.82 22.22 -27.15
N LEU A 328 39.80 21.51 -28.28
CA LEU A 328 40.21 22.06 -29.57
C LEU A 328 39.05 22.63 -30.38
N ALA A 329 37.82 22.50 -29.86
CA ALA A 329 36.60 23.00 -30.47
C ALA A 329 36.37 24.48 -30.13
N GLY A 330 35.69 25.20 -31.01
CA GLY A 330 35.33 26.59 -30.77
C GLY A 330 36.45 27.59 -31.02
N ALA A 331 37.61 27.16 -31.52
CA ALA A 331 38.63 28.06 -32.07
C ALA A 331 38.06 28.77 -33.29
N GLU A 332 38.12 30.10 -33.33
CA GLU A 332 37.63 30.91 -34.44
C GLU A 332 38.82 31.39 -35.27
N PHE A 333 38.75 31.14 -36.57
CA PHE A 333 39.70 31.62 -37.56
C PHE A 333 39.05 32.69 -38.43
N THR A 334 39.81 33.71 -38.79
CA THR A 334 39.40 34.73 -39.76
C THR A 334 40.23 34.59 -41.02
N CYS A 335 39.56 34.37 -42.15
CA CYS A 335 40.14 34.30 -43.49
C CYS A 335 39.83 35.59 -44.26
N VAL A 336 40.88 36.31 -44.68
CA VAL A 336 40.78 37.58 -45.41
C VAL A 336 41.44 37.41 -46.78
N SER A 337 40.70 37.69 -47.84
CA SER A 337 41.29 37.74 -49.19
C SER A 337 41.94 39.11 -49.40
N GLN A 338 43.21 39.12 -49.82
CA GLN A 338 43.86 40.35 -50.31
C GLN A 338 43.61 40.57 -51.80
N SER A 339 43.23 39.53 -52.54
CA SER A 339 42.95 39.61 -53.98
C SER A 339 41.50 39.94 -54.30
N THR A 340 40.53 39.64 -53.42
CA THR A 340 39.12 40.05 -53.57
C THR A 340 38.76 41.09 -52.51
N PRO A 341 38.66 42.39 -52.85
CA PRO A 341 38.39 43.45 -51.90
C PRO A 341 37.11 43.22 -51.08
N GLY A 342 37.24 43.31 -49.75
CA GLY A 342 36.10 43.19 -48.82
C GLY A 342 35.63 41.75 -48.56
N TRP A 343 36.29 40.74 -49.13
CA TRP A 343 35.98 39.35 -48.84
C TRP A 343 36.66 38.92 -47.53
N THR A 344 35.84 38.63 -46.52
CA THR A 344 36.26 38.08 -45.22
C THR A 344 35.26 37.03 -44.77
N ARG A 345 35.76 35.91 -44.27
CA ARG A 345 34.96 34.82 -43.70
C ARG A 345 35.57 34.34 -42.40
N THR A 346 34.73 34.03 -41.43
CA THR A 346 35.13 33.36 -40.21
C THR A 346 34.70 31.89 -40.26
N LEU A 347 35.49 31.03 -39.64
CA LEU A 347 35.17 29.62 -39.48
C LEU A 347 35.53 29.17 -38.07
N THR A 348 34.74 28.27 -37.52
CA THR A 348 34.91 27.75 -36.15
C THR A 348 35.19 26.26 -36.23
N THR A 349 36.14 25.81 -35.42
CA THR A 349 36.48 24.39 -35.30
C THR A 349 35.39 23.60 -34.59
N ASP A 350 35.14 22.40 -35.10
CA ASP A 350 34.23 21.41 -34.52
C ASP A 350 34.85 20.68 -33.32
N GLU A 351 34.12 19.71 -32.76
CA GLU A 351 34.56 18.88 -31.63
C GLU A 351 35.87 18.11 -31.88
N ASN A 352 36.22 17.87 -33.14
CA ASN A 352 37.46 17.21 -33.54
C ASN A 352 38.58 18.21 -33.84
N GLY A 353 38.38 19.50 -33.55
CA GLY A 353 39.30 20.57 -33.87
C GLY A 353 39.38 20.89 -35.37
N ARG A 354 38.36 20.55 -36.18
CA ARG A 354 38.41 20.72 -37.64
C ARG A 354 37.45 21.80 -38.13
N ALA A 355 37.84 22.52 -39.18
CA ALA A 355 36.97 23.49 -39.85
C ALA A 355 37.16 23.45 -41.37
N ILE A 356 36.11 23.74 -42.13
CA ILE A 356 36.14 23.75 -43.61
C ILE A 356 35.51 25.06 -44.10
N LEU A 357 36.19 25.74 -45.02
CA LEU A 357 35.70 26.93 -45.69
C LEU A 357 35.76 26.72 -47.20
N ASN A 358 34.58 26.66 -47.83
CA ASN A 358 34.44 26.54 -49.28
C ASN A 358 34.35 27.93 -49.93
N ASP A 359 34.46 27.95 -51.25
CA ASP A 359 34.27 29.15 -52.08
C ASP A 359 35.21 30.31 -51.71
N VAL A 360 36.41 29.98 -51.26
CA VAL A 360 37.47 30.98 -51.06
C VAL A 360 37.94 31.45 -52.44
N PRO A 361 37.96 32.78 -52.72
CA PRO A 361 38.39 33.30 -54.00
C PRO A 361 39.85 32.92 -54.31
N LEU A 362 40.15 32.69 -55.59
CA LEU A 362 41.53 32.57 -56.09
C LEU A 362 42.33 33.85 -55.81
N GLY A 363 43.64 33.73 -55.76
CA GLY A 363 44.56 34.81 -55.42
C GLY A 363 45.18 34.63 -54.03
N THR A 364 45.59 35.74 -53.43
CA THR A 364 46.23 35.73 -52.10
C THR A 364 45.19 35.94 -51.01
N PHE A 365 45.23 35.08 -50.00
CA PHE A 365 44.45 35.21 -48.77
C PHE A 365 45.31 34.89 -47.54
N THR A 366 44.93 35.42 -46.38
CA THR A 366 45.56 35.12 -45.08
C THR A 366 44.52 34.59 -44.11
N ILE A 367 44.92 33.60 -43.32
CA ILE A 367 44.16 33.13 -42.16
C ILE A 367 44.94 33.42 -40.88
N TYR A 368 44.23 33.75 -39.81
CA TYR A 368 44.77 33.86 -38.46
C TYR A 368 43.71 33.41 -37.45
N GLU A 369 44.16 32.95 -36.27
CA GLU A 369 43.26 32.61 -35.18
C GLU A 369 42.77 33.89 -34.51
N SER A 370 41.47 34.18 -34.57
CA SER A 370 40.87 35.35 -33.92
C SER A 370 40.43 35.07 -32.49
N LYS A 371 40.31 33.79 -32.11
CA LYS A 371 39.97 33.35 -30.76
C LYS A 371 40.46 31.92 -30.55
N ALA A 372 41.27 31.71 -29.51
CA ALA A 372 41.68 30.38 -29.09
C ALA A 372 40.51 29.56 -28.52
N PRO A 373 40.58 28.23 -28.61
CA PRO A 373 39.64 27.35 -27.93
C PRO A 373 39.96 27.27 -26.42
N GLU A 374 39.03 26.73 -25.64
CA GLU A 374 39.12 26.65 -24.17
C GLU A 374 40.39 25.90 -23.71
N GLY A 375 41.15 26.52 -22.81
CA GLY A 375 42.38 25.96 -22.24
C GLY A 375 43.64 26.19 -23.05
N TYR A 376 43.57 26.95 -24.15
CA TYR A 376 44.72 27.24 -25.00
C TYR A 376 45.01 28.73 -25.14
N LEU A 377 46.27 29.05 -25.38
CA LEU A 377 46.71 30.38 -25.79
C LEU A 377 46.33 30.64 -27.24
N ILE A 378 45.92 31.88 -27.53
CA ILE A 378 45.68 32.34 -28.91
C ILE A 378 46.99 32.35 -29.70
N SER A 379 46.99 31.76 -30.89
CA SER A 379 48.11 31.83 -31.81
C SER A 379 48.21 33.22 -32.44
N ASN A 380 49.41 33.81 -32.40
CA ASN A 380 49.70 35.08 -33.07
C ASN A 380 50.22 34.89 -34.51
N ASP A 381 50.22 33.65 -35.02
CA ASP A 381 50.69 33.34 -36.35
C ASP A 381 49.64 33.70 -37.43
N CYS A 382 50.13 34.14 -38.58
CA CYS A 382 49.33 34.39 -39.78
C CYS A 382 49.81 33.47 -40.90
N TRP A 383 48.90 32.70 -41.48
CA TRP A 383 49.22 31.81 -42.60
C TRP A 383 48.69 32.41 -43.90
N SER A 384 49.60 32.73 -44.82
CA SER A 384 49.26 33.31 -46.13
C SER A 384 49.41 32.28 -47.24
N TYR A 385 48.42 32.23 -48.11
CA TYR A 385 48.35 31.33 -49.26
C TYR A 385 48.12 32.15 -50.52
N THR A 386 48.79 31.79 -51.61
CA THR A 386 48.56 32.36 -52.94
C THR A 386 48.21 31.24 -53.90
N VAL A 387 47.01 31.29 -54.47
CA VAL A 387 46.55 30.33 -55.48
C VAL A 387 46.22 31.03 -56.78
N GLY A 388 47.01 30.78 -57.83
CA GLY A 388 46.82 31.36 -59.16
C GLY A 388 45.78 30.63 -60.00
N ALA A 389 45.38 31.25 -61.11
CA ALA A 389 44.43 30.66 -62.06
C ALA A 389 44.99 29.39 -62.75
N GLU A 390 46.31 29.30 -62.90
CA GLU A 390 47.02 28.17 -63.50
C GLU A 390 47.02 26.91 -62.63
N GLN A 391 46.68 27.04 -61.35
CA GLN A 391 46.57 25.92 -60.42
C GLN A 391 45.15 25.31 -60.42
N LEU A 392 44.23 25.88 -61.20
CA LEU A 392 42.87 25.37 -61.34
C LEU A 392 42.87 24.09 -62.19
N GLY A 393 42.52 22.96 -61.57
CA GLY A 393 42.31 21.70 -62.27
C GLY A 393 40.93 21.58 -62.91
N ASP A 394 40.66 20.43 -63.55
CA ASP A 394 39.41 20.16 -64.28
C ASP A 394 38.14 20.26 -63.41
N THR A 395 38.27 20.11 -62.09
CA THR A 395 37.16 20.22 -61.13
C THR A 395 36.77 21.66 -60.82
N GLY A 396 37.64 22.64 -61.14
CA GLY A 396 37.43 24.03 -60.77
C GLY A 396 37.61 24.34 -59.27
N ILE A 397 38.16 23.40 -58.48
CA ILE A 397 38.40 23.59 -57.04
C ILE A 397 39.83 23.22 -56.69
N VAL A 398 40.50 24.08 -55.92
CA VAL A 398 41.81 23.80 -55.29
C VAL A 398 41.60 23.50 -53.81
N GLU A 399 42.03 22.33 -53.34
CA GLU A 399 41.93 21.94 -51.93
C GLU A 399 43.24 22.28 -51.19
N LEU A 400 43.12 22.93 -50.03
CA LEU A 400 44.23 23.25 -49.13
C LEU A 400 43.95 22.73 -47.71
N GLU A 401 44.95 22.15 -47.05
CA GLU A 401 44.88 21.73 -45.64
C GLU A 401 45.95 22.42 -44.80
N SER A 402 45.56 22.99 -43.65
CA SER A 402 46.45 23.66 -42.69
C SER A 402 46.33 23.01 -41.31
N ARG A 403 47.46 22.59 -40.75
CA ARG A 403 47.56 22.09 -39.37
C ARG A 403 48.12 23.17 -38.46
N ILE A 404 47.37 23.54 -37.43
CA ILE A 404 47.67 24.69 -36.59
C ILE A 404 47.78 24.22 -35.12
N PRO A 405 48.98 24.21 -34.51
CA PRO A 405 49.17 23.86 -33.10
C PRO A 405 48.82 25.04 -32.17
N ASN A 406 48.25 24.78 -30.99
CA ASN A 406 48.17 25.78 -29.90
C ASN A 406 48.88 25.26 -28.66
N ILE A 407 49.46 26.20 -27.93
CA ILE A 407 50.12 25.95 -26.65
C ILE A 407 49.03 25.95 -25.55
N PRO A 408 48.94 24.90 -24.71
CA PRO A 408 48.02 24.90 -23.57
C PRO A 408 48.37 26.02 -22.60
N ILE A 409 47.35 26.63 -22.00
CA ILE A 409 47.52 27.44 -20.80
C ILE A 409 48.09 26.55 -19.71
N ALA A 410 49.14 26.98 -19.02
CA ALA A 410 49.74 26.22 -17.93
C ALA A 410 50.12 27.11 -16.75
N PHE A 411 50.26 26.51 -15.56
CA PHE A 411 50.64 27.19 -14.33
C PHE A 411 51.65 26.36 -13.53
N ASP A 412 52.24 26.97 -12.51
CA ASP A 412 53.17 26.37 -11.57
C ASP A 412 52.58 26.38 -10.15
N LEU A 413 52.95 25.35 -9.38
CA LEU A 413 52.55 25.16 -7.98
C LEU A 413 53.78 25.17 -7.07
N GLU A 414 53.69 25.87 -5.94
CA GLU A 414 54.67 25.92 -4.86
C GLU A 414 54.00 25.71 -3.50
N ILE A 415 54.57 24.83 -2.67
CA ILE A 415 54.03 24.43 -1.38
C ILE A 415 55.12 24.61 -0.31
N SER A 416 54.77 25.28 0.78
CA SER A 416 55.55 25.37 2.02
C SER A 416 54.88 24.54 3.10
N LYS A 417 55.56 23.49 3.59
CA LYS A 417 55.01 22.54 4.54
C LYS A 417 55.64 22.67 5.92
N PHE A 418 54.81 22.86 6.95
CA PHE A 418 55.25 22.92 8.33
C PHE A 418 54.58 21.91 9.26
N LYS A 419 55.21 21.71 10.42
CA LYS A 419 54.72 20.98 11.59
C LYS A 419 54.28 21.98 12.65
N ASP A 420 53.00 21.96 12.99
CA ASP A 420 52.41 22.79 14.03
C ASP A 420 52.12 21.95 15.28
N HIS A 421 52.76 22.28 16.40
CA HIS A 421 52.62 21.56 17.66
C HIS A 421 51.47 22.07 18.56
N GLY A 422 50.75 23.11 18.14
CA GLY A 422 49.46 23.46 18.73
C GLY A 422 49.45 24.04 20.15
N ASN A 423 50.60 24.44 20.76
CA ASN A 423 50.74 25.56 21.75
C ASN A 423 52.08 25.57 22.55
N ASN A 424 52.62 26.79 22.74
CA ASN A 424 53.43 27.29 23.89
C ASN A 424 54.95 27.14 23.99
N ASP A 425 55.69 26.68 22.98
CA ASP A 425 57.09 27.09 22.88
C ASP A 425 57.13 28.56 22.44
N GLU A 426 57.53 29.46 23.35
CA GLU A 426 57.62 30.93 23.19
C GLU A 426 58.39 31.39 21.93
N SER A 427 58.92 30.47 21.12
CA SER A 427 59.52 30.73 19.81
C SER A 427 58.52 31.06 18.70
N GLY A 428 57.29 30.53 18.71
CA GLY A 428 56.32 30.76 17.61
C GLY A 428 56.84 30.38 16.21
N LEU A 429 57.84 29.50 16.12
CA LEU A 429 58.50 29.10 14.88
C LEU A 429 58.01 27.71 14.47
N GLU A 430 57.17 27.66 13.45
CA GLU A 430 56.77 26.46 12.71
C GLU A 430 58.02 25.71 12.18
N GLN A 431 58.10 24.40 12.43
CA GLN A 431 59.23 23.59 11.95
C GLN A 431 58.96 23.06 10.53
N PRO A 432 59.91 23.13 9.59
CA PRO A 432 59.70 22.63 8.24
C PRO A 432 59.52 21.10 8.22
N ALA A 433 58.61 20.62 7.38
CA ALA A 433 58.38 19.19 7.14
C ALA A 433 58.98 18.77 5.79
N GLY A 434 60.21 18.26 5.81
CA GLY A 434 60.89 17.72 4.64
C GLY A 434 60.55 16.26 4.35
N GLY A 435 60.52 15.89 3.05
CA GLY A 435 60.21 14.54 2.58
C GLY A 435 58.71 14.24 2.43
N VAL A 436 57.84 15.24 2.63
CA VAL A 436 56.38 15.11 2.46
C VAL A 436 56.04 15.13 0.98
N VAL A 437 55.21 14.20 0.54
CA VAL A 437 54.80 14.07 -0.86
C VAL A 437 53.38 14.61 -1.04
N PHE A 438 53.17 15.42 -2.07
CA PHE A 438 51.88 15.88 -2.53
C PHE A 438 51.56 15.31 -3.90
N GLU A 439 50.37 14.76 -4.06
CA GLU A 439 49.81 14.39 -5.36
C GLU A 439 49.01 15.55 -5.94
N VAL A 440 49.21 15.83 -7.22
CA VAL A 440 48.36 16.72 -8.01
C VAL A 440 47.45 15.84 -8.85
N VAL A 441 46.14 15.93 -8.61
CA VAL A 441 45.11 15.09 -9.23
C VAL A 441 44.28 15.95 -10.17
N SER A 442 44.14 15.54 -11.43
CA SER A 442 43.22 16.21 -12.37
C SER A 442 41.78 15.88 -11.98
N ASN A 443 40.94 16.91 -11.82
CA ASN A 443 39.55 16.70 -11.42
C ASN A 443 38.67 16.16 -12.56
N ILE A 444 39.11 16.29 -13.82
CA ILE A 444 38.43 15.64 -14.95
C ILE A 444 38.79 14.16 -15.04
N SER A 445 40.07 13.80 -15.00
CA SER A 445 40.49 12.40 -15.17
C SER A 445 40.46 11.57 -13.89
N GLN A 446 40.45 12.24 -12.73
CA GLN A 446 40.61 11.63 -11.40
C GLN A 446 41.93 10.84 -11.28
N GLN A 447 42.93 11.18 -12.09
CA GLN A 447 44.26 10.56 -12.07
C GLN A 447 45.29 11.52 -11.45
N VAL A 448 46.26 10.94 -10.75
CA VAL A 448 47.47 11.65 -10.31
C VAL A 448 48.25 12.00 -11.57
N VAL A 449 48.40 13.30 -11.85
CA VAL A 449 49.11 13.81 -13.02
C VAL A 449 50.56 14.18 -12.72
N GLY A 450 50.89 14.34 -11.43
CA GLY A 450 52.26 14.55 -10.98
C GLY A 450 52.36 14.58 -9.46
N THR A 451 53.60 14.60 -8.97
CA THR A 451 53.89 14.64 -7.53
C THR A 451 54.95 15.69 -7.22
N LEU A 452 54.83 16.30 -6.05
CA LEU A 452 55.78 17.25 -5.49
C LEU A 452 56.28 16.70 -4.15
N THR A 453 57.60 16.70 -3.93
CA THR A 453 58.18 16.26 -2.66
C THR A 453 58.90 17.45 -2.01
N THR A 454 58.59 17.71 -0.74
CA THR A 454 59.22 18.81 0.00
C THR A 454 60.69 18.52 0.27
N ASN A 455 61.54 19.52 0.07
CA ASN A 455 62.95 19.47 0.41
C ASN A 455 63.17 19.57 1.94
N VAL A 456 64.43 19.54 2.39
CA VAL A 456 64.77 19.61 3.82
C VAL A 456 64.30 20.89 4.54
N TYR A 457 63.91 21.92 3.79
CA TYR A 457 63.37 23.18 4.29
C TYR A 457 61.83 23.25 4.20
N GLY A 458 61.16 22.15 3.82
CA GLY A 458 59.70 22.09 3.72
C GLY A 458 59.12 22.65 2.43
N PHE A 459 59.94 23.02 1.44
CA PHE A 459 59.46 23.60 0.17
C PHE A 459 59.39 22.56 -0.95
N ALA A 460 58.33 22.58 -1.74
CA ALA A 460 58.21 21.84 -2.99
C ALA A 460 57.67 22.75 -4.09
N SER A 461 58.35 22.82 -5.24
CA SER A 461 57.88 23.60 -6.39
C SER A 461 57.96 22.78 -7.68
N THR A 462 56.97 22.96 -8.54
CA THR A 462 57.00 22.47 -9.93
C THR A 462 58.19 23.02 -10.72
N LYS A 463 58.67 24.22 -10.41
CA LYS A 463 59.84 24.84 -11.08
C LYS A 463 61.17 24.17 -10.74
N ASP A 464 61.24 23.51 -9.59
CA ASP A 464 62.43 22.77 -9.15
C ASP A 464 62.60 21.44 -9.91
N GLN A 465 61.64 21.09 -10.77
CA GLN A 465 61.65 19.89 -11.60
C GLN A 465 61.89 20.27 -13.08
N PRO A 466 63.14 20.19 -13.60
CA PRO A 466 63.52 20.75 -14.90
C PRO A 466 62.78 20.17 -16.11
N GLU A 467 62.24 18.95 -15.99
CA GLU A 467 61.49 18.24 -17.03
C GLU A 467 60.00 18.07 -16.69
N ALA A 468 59.49 18.76 -15.65
CA ALA A 468 58.11 18.59 -15.23
C ALA A 468 57.11 19.04 -16.31
N TRP A 469 56.23 18.11 -16.65
CA TRP A 469 55.01 18.32 -17.41
C TRP A 469 53.95 17.39 -16.85
N PHE A 470 52.96 17.95 -16.15
CA PHE A 470 51.87 17.20 -15.54
C PHE A 470 50.68 17.11 -16.52
N GLY A 471 50.96 17.26 -17.82
CA GLY A 471 50.01 17.09 -18.91
C GLY A 471 50.32 15.85 -19.75
N ALA A 472 49.45 15.58 -20.72
CA ALA A 472 49.71 14.58 -21.74
C ALA A 472 50.79 15.10 -22.73
N GLY A 473 51.62 14.20 -23.23
CA GLY A 473 52.65 14.50 -24.23
C GLY A 473 53.93 15.08 -23.62
N LYS A 474 54.59 15.99 -24.34
CA LYS A 474 55.84 16.65 -23.90
C LYS A 474 55.59 18.14 -23.75
N ARG A 475 56.19 18.77 -22.73
CA ARG A 475 56.10 20.22 -22.52
C ARG A 475 56.46 20.97 -23.81
N PRO A 476 55.53 21.74 -24.41
CA PRO A 476 55.81 22.43 -25.65
C PRO A 476 56.68 23.66 -25.39
N ALA A 477 57.50 24.03 -26.37
CA ALA A 477 58.27 25.26 -26.32
C ALA A 477 57.31 26.47 -26.24
N GLY A 478 57.49 27.33 -25.23
CA GLY A 478 56.61 28.48 -24.97
C GLY A 478 55.50 28.24 -23.95
N ALA A 479 55.37 27.05 -23.35
CA ALA A 479 54.44 26.84 -22.23
C ALA A 479 54.94 27.49 -20.92
N HIS A 480 54.10 28.32 -20.31
CA HIS A 480 54.41 29.05 -19.07
C HIS A 480 53.93 28.31 -17.81
N GLY A 481 54.36 27.07 -17.64
CA GLY A 481 54.09 26.29 -16.43
C GLY A 481 54.30 24.81 -16.65
N ALA A 482 54.27 24.03 -15.58
CA ALA A 482 54.36 22.58 -15.63
C ALA A 482 52.99 21.88 -15.66
N ILE A 483 51.93 22.53 -15.18
CA ILE A 483 50.59 21.92 -15.05
C ILE A 483 49.64 22.57 -16.08
N PRO A 484 49.10 21.83 -17.07
CA PRO A 484 48.21 22.40 -18.06
C PRO A 484 46.82 22.74 -17.50
N TYR A 485 46.05 23.52 -18.25
CA TYR A 485 44.68 23.85 -17.91
C TYR A 485 43.78 22.61 -17.87
N ASP A 486 42.98 22.53 -16.80
CA ASP A 486 41.88 21.59 -16.64
C ASP A 486 40.63 22.40 -16.25
N ARG A 487 39.55 22.29 -17.04
CA ARG A 487 38.27 22.99 -16.78
C ARG A 487 37.60 22.64 -15.45
N ALA A 488 37.92 21.50 -14.83
CA ALA A 488 37.46 21.16 -13.47
C ALA A 488 38.50 21.46 -12.39
N GLY A 489 39.67 21.98 -12.77
CA GLY A 489 40.76 22.26 -11.86
C GLY A 489 41.50 21.01 -11.38
N TYR A 490 42.25 21.18 -10.29
CA TYR A 490 43.08 20.13 -9.69
C TYR A 490 42.82 20.00 -8.21
N THR A 491 42.86 18.78 -7.67
CA THR A 491 42.95 18.54 -6.23
C THR A 491 44.39 18.25 -5.87
N VAL A 492 44.89 18.95 -4.83
CA VAL A 492 46.21 18.68 -4.26
C VAL A 492 46.00 18.03 -2.90
N ARG A 493 46.68 16.92 -2.66
CA ARG A 493 46.58 16.17 -1.41
C ARG A 493 47.93 15.67 -0.93
N GLU A 494 48.11 15.68 0.38
CA GLU A 494 49.27 15.08 1.03
C GLU A 494 49.15 13.55 1.01
N VAL A 495 50.24 12.84 0.71
CA VAL A 495 50.30 11.37 0.72
C VAL A 495 50.43 10.89 2.17
N ALA A 496 49.48 10.07 2.61
CA ALA A 496 49.32 9.64 4.00
C ALA A 496 50.59 8.98 4.58
N GLU A 497 51.31 8.16 3.80
CA GLU A 497 52.53 7.46 4.24
C GLU A 497 53.72 8.41 4.47
N THR A 498 53.61 9.67 4.04
CA THR A 498 54.67 10.68 4.16
C THR A 498 54.36 11.76 5.20
N VAL A 499 53.20 11.66 5.86
CA VAL A 499 52.82 12.54 6.98
C VAL A 499 53.84 12.37 8.11
N PRO A 500 54.40 13.45 8.67
CA PRO A 500 55.31 13.38 9.80
C PRO A 500 54.69 12.64 11.00
N GLU A 501 55.46 11.73 11.60
CA GLU A 501 55.02 10.98 12.79
C GLU A 501 54.56 11.92 13.91
N GLY A 502 53.38 11.65 14.48
CA GLY A 502 52.80 12.45 15.56
C GLY A 502 51.95 13.65 15.11
N PHE A 503 51.64 13.78 13.82
CA PHE A 503 50.78 14.85 13.29
C PHE A 503 49.61 14.36 12.43
N LYS A 504 48.59 15.20 12.29
CA LYS A 504 47.42 14.99 11.41
C LYS A 504 47.80 15.23 9.96
N GLN A 505 47.27 14.41 9.06
CA GLN A 505 47.36 14.67 7.61
C GLN A 505 46.71 16.02 7.30
N ALA A 506 47.35 16.82 6.46
CA ALA A 506 46.82 18.07 5.98
C ALA A 506 45.59 17.83 5.10
N GLY A 507 44.61 18.73 5.21
CA GLY A 507 43.41 18.66 4.36
C GLY A 507 43.77 18.79 2.87
N GLU A 508 43.06 18.07 2.02
CA GLU A 508 43.13 18.27 0.58
C GLU A 508 42.52 19.63 0.21
N TRP A 509 43.06 20.27 -0.81
CA TRP A 509 42.48 21.50 -1.35
C TRP A 509 42.35 21.44 -2.86
N THR A 510 41.44 22.26 -3.39
CA THR A 510 41.17 22.32 -4.83
C THR A 510 41.68 23.64 -5.39
N ILE A 511 42.37 23.55 -6.52
CA ILE A 511 42.72 24.64 -7.42
C ILE A 511 41.61 24.71 -8.44
N GLU A 512 40.79 25.76 -8.39
CA GLU A 512 39.69 25.96 -9.33
C GLU A 512 40.19 26.44 -10.70
N ALA A 513 39.43 26.14 -11.77
CA ALA A 513 39.80 26.54 -13.14
C ALA A 513 39.94 28.06 -13.33
N ASN A 514 39.29 28.89 -12.50
CA ASN A 514 39.41 30.35 -12.51
C ASN A 514 40.75 30.85 -11.90
N GLN A 515 41.42 30.02 -11.10
CA GLN A 515 42.75 30.31 -10.54
C GLN A 515 43.86 29.92 -11.53
N ILE A 516 43.54 29.06 -12.50
CA ILE A 516 44.46 28.66 -13.56
C ILE A 516 44.51 29.76 -14.62
N SER A 517 45.62 30.49 -14.64
CA SER A 517 45.97 31.42 -15.70
C SER A 517 47.38 31.13 -16.20
N ASP A 518 47.64 31.46 -17.45
CA ASP A 518 48.92 31.15 -18.09
C ASP A 518 50.08 31.85 -17.37
N GLY A 519 51.10 31.10 -16.95
CA GLY A 519 52.23 31.66 -16.20
C GLY A 519 51.97 31.88 -14.71
N ALA A 520 50.78 31.55 -14.20
CA ALA A 520 50.48 31.74 -12.78
C ALA A 520 51.35 30.84 -11.90
N GLU A 521 51.72 31.36 -10.74
CA GLU A 521 52.40 30.60 -9.69
C GLU A 521 51.52 30.64 -8.44
N LEU A 522 50.98 29.48 -8.08
CA LEU A 522 50.12 29.33 -6.92
C LEU A 522 50.95 28.86 -5.73
N GLN A 523 50.92 29.64 -4.64
CA GLN A 523 51.68 29.37 -3.42
C GLN A 523 50.75 28.98 -2.29
N TYR A 524 51.06 27.87 -1.62
CA TYR A 524 50.29 27.37 -0.47
C TYR A 524 51.19 27.13 0.74
N ILE A 525 50.72 27.54 1.92
CA ILE A 525 51.29 27.16 3.21
C ILE A 525 50.40 26.06 3.79
N VAL A 526 50.99 24.95 4.20
CA VAL A 526 50.28 23.74 4.60
C VAL A 526 50.87 23.18 5.89
N ASP A 527 50.06 23.12 6.94
CA ASP A 527 50.49 22.69 8.27
C ASP A 527 49.96 21.30 8.62
N ASN A 528 50.78 20.47 9.24
CA ASN A 528 50.29 19.29 9.96
C ASN A 528 50.19 19.69 11.42
N HIS A 529 48.99 19.68 11.98
CA HIS A 529 48.79 19.94 13.41
C HIS A 529 49.13 18.67 14.22
N ALA A 530 49.70 18.82 15.40
CA ALA A 530 50.02 17.69 16.28
C ALA A 530 48.77 16.86 16.58
N LEU A 531 48.96 15.54 16.70
CA LEU A 531 47.91 14.63 17.11
C LEU A 531 47.43 15.01 18.51
N SER A 532 46.26 15.63 18.57
CA SER A 532 45.57 15.94 19.81
C SER A 532 44.05 15.99 19.59
N THR A 533 43.30 15.79 20.67
CA THR A 533 41.84 15.79 20.66
C THR A 533 41.28 16.25 22.00
N HIS A 534 40.17 17.00 22.00
CA HIS A 534 39.43 17.24 23.24
C HIS A 534 38.70 15.97 23.66
N LEU A 535 38.66 15.67 24.96
CA LEU A 535 37.84 14.58 25.46
C LEU A 535 36.46 15.10 25.86
N GLN A 536 35.41 14.55 25.26
CA GLN A 536 34.04 14.71 25.73
C GLN A 536 33.60 13.45 26.45
N ILE A 537 33.17 13.60 27.70
CA ILE A 537 32.55 12.53 28.47
C ILE A 537 31.03 12.64 28.26
N VAL A 538 30.41 11.54 27.85
CA VAL A 538 28.96 11.43 27.65
C VAL A 538 28.42 10.43 28.65
N LYS A 539 27.54 10.90 29.55
CA LYS A 539 26.88 10.05 30.52
C LYS A 539 25.83 9.17 29.84
N ARG A 540 25.89 7.86 30.11
CA ARG A 540 24.94 6.88 29.61
C ARG A 540 24.36 6.02 30.73
N ASP A 541 23.15 5.54 30.50
CA ASP A 541 22.52 4.50 31.31
C ASP A 541 23.09 3.13 30.90
N ALA A 542 23.55 2.33 31.86
CA ALA A 542 24.19 1.04 31.59
C ALA A 542 23.21 -0.05 31.14
N GLN A 543 21.91 0.08 31.45
CA GLN A 543 20.89 -0.88 31.05
C GLN A 543 20.42 -0.61 29.61
N THR A 544 20.17 0.64 29.25
CA THR A 544 19.62 1.02 27.93
C THR A 544 20.70 1.40 26.92
N GLY A 545 21.88 1.84 27.39
CA GLY A 545 22.93 2.42 26.57
C GLY A 545 22.64 3.84 26.08
N ALA A 546 21.47 4.40 26.41
CA ALA A 546 21.07 5.74 25.99
C ALA A 546 21.85 6.83 26.73
N SER A 547 21.97 8.01 26.10
CA SER A 547 22.52 9.19 26.76
C SER A 547 21.56 9.68 27.84
N VAL A 548 22.10 10.13 28.96
CA VAL A 548 21.33 10.62 30.11
C VAL A 548 21.39 12.15 30.13
N PRO A 549 20.39 12.89 29.61
CA PRO A 549 20.39 14.36 29.56
C PRO A 549 20.14 14.98 30.94
N LEU A 550 21.12 14.84 31.82
CA LEU A 550 21.03 15.31 33.20
C LEU A 550 22.37 15.91 33.66
N ALA A 551 22.28 17.11 34.23
CA ALA A 551 23.43 17.85 34.74
C ALA A 551 23.88 17.36 36.11
N GLY A 552 25.18 17.50 36.37
CA GLY A 552 25.73 17.37 37.71
C GLY A 552 26.39 16.04 38.05
N PHE A 553 26.61 15.14 37.08
CA PHE A 553 27.59 14.07 37.24
C PHE A 553 28.99 14.70 37.23
N THR A 554 29.90 14.23 38.08
CA THR A 554 31.25 14.81 38.20
C THR A 554 32.32 13.77 37.94
N PHE A 555 33.33 14.16 37.15
CA PHE A 555 34.40 13.28 36.69
C PHE A 555 35.77 13.89 36.91
N GLN A 556 36.79 13.06 37.08
CA GLN A 556 38.20 13.44 37.03
C GLN A 556 38.89 12.67 35.90
N LEU A 557 39.70 13.38 35.12
CA LEU A 557 40.65 12.77 34.19
C LEU A 557 41.92 12.39 34.96
N LEU A 558 42.42 11.19 34.77
CA LEU A 558 43.66 10.69 35.35
C LEU A 558 44.66 10.33 34.25
N ASP A 559 45.94 10.49 34.54
CA ASP A 559 47.05 10.05 33.69
C ASP A 559 47.25 8.52 33.76
N SER A 560 48.23 8.02 33.00
CA SER A 560 48.60 6.59 32.99
C SER A 560 49.12 6.04 34.32
N ASN A 561 49.38 6.89 35.32
CA ASN A 561 49.74 6.53 36.69
C ASN A 561 48.57 6.71 37.67
N HIS A 562 47.34 6.87 37.17
CA HIS A 562 46.11 7.11 37.95
C HIS A 562 46.15 8.41 38.79
N LYS A 563 46.92 9.41 38.38
CA LYS A 563 46.97 10.72 39.05
C LYS A 563 46.07 11.73 38.35
N PRO A 564 45.31 12.58 39.08
CA PRO A 564 44.46 13.59 38.47
C PRO A 564 45.21 14.58 37.58
N VAL A 565 44.68 14.79 36.37
CA VAL A 565 45.15 15.78 35.41
C VAL A 565 44.37 17.08 35.65
N SER A 566 45.10 18.15 35.95
CA SER A 566 44.52 19.50 36.05
C SER A 566 44.56 20.17 34.68
N GLN A 567 43.46 20.80 34.28
CA GLN A 567 43.36 21.60 33.06
C GLN A 567 42.91 23.02 33.38
N THR A 568 43.28 23.96 32.51
CA THR A 568 42.97 25.37 32.61
C THR A 568 41.75 25.70 31.74
N CYS A 569 40.66 26.15 32.34
CA CYS A 569 39.51 26.67 31.62
C CYS A 569 39.58 28.21 31.59
N TRP A 570 39.51 28.82 30.41
CA TRP A 570 39.65 30.28 30.23
C TRP A 570 38.32 31.04 30.19
N TYR A 571 37.20 30.33 29.93
CA TYR A 571 35.86 30.89 29.79
C TYR A 571 34.84 29.96 30.46
N PRO A 572 33.85 30.47 31.23
CA PRO A 572 33.51 31.89 31.44
C PRO A 572 34.37 32.63 32.47
N ALA A 573 35.21 31.93 33.24
CA ALA A 573 36.20 32.52 34.14
C ALA A 573 37.49 31.70 34.10
N HIS A 574 38.64 32.36 34.25
CA HIS A 574 39.92 31.66 34.30
C HIS A 574 40.04 30.84 35.59
N ASN A 575 40.05 29.52 35.47
CA ASN A 575 40.25 28.62 36.61
C ASN A 575 40.97 27.33 36.20
N VAL A 576 41.84 26.86 37.09
CA VAL A 576 42.45 25.52 37.00
C VAL A 576 41.52 24.55 37.72
N MET A 577 41.12 23.48 37.02
CA MET A 577 40.20 22.46 37.52
C MET A 577 40.71 21.06 37.19
N ASN A 578 40.40 20.09 38.04
CA ASN A 578 40.64 18.67 37.79
C ASN A 578 39.37 17.83 37.96
N THR A 579 38.24 18.49 38.15
CA THR A 579 36.91 17.89 38.31
C THR A 579 35.97 18.58 37.33
N PHE A 580 35.30 17.81 36.50
CA PHE A 580 34.51 18.24 35.35
C PHE A 580 33.07 17.78 35.53
N THR A 581 32.11 18.70 35.37
CA THR A 581 30.70 18.45 35.67
C THR A 581 29.87 18.43 34.39
N THR A 582 28.98 17.46 34.23
CA THR A 582 28.07 17.42 33.07
C THR A 582 27.06 18.55 33.10
N ASP A 583 26.74 19.07 31.92
CA ASP A 583 25.65 20.02 31.72
C ASP A 583 24.28 19.32 31.56
N ALA A 584 23.22 20.08 31.25
CA ALA A 584 21.87 19.57 31.10
C ALA A 584 21.70 18.53 29.97
N THR A 585 22.69 18.40 29.08
CA THR A 585 22.71 17.36 28.04
C THR A 585 23.35 16.04 28.52
N GLY A 586 23.87 16.00 29.74
CA GLY A 586 24.58 14.82 30.26
C GLY A 586 26.02 14.71 29.79
N THR A 587 26.58 15.78 29.22
CA THR A 587 27.91 15.76 28.63
C THR A 587 28.83 16.79 29.28
N VAL A 588 30.14 16.53 29.25
CA VAL A 588 31.16 17.51 29.59
C VAL A 588 32.35 17.36 28.64
N THR A 589 32.75 18.46 28.01
CA THR A 589 33.96 18.52 27.18
C THR A 589 35.09 19.15 27.98
N LEU A 590 36.23 18.47 28.03
CA LEU A 590 37.40 18.92 28.76
C LEU A 590 38.06 20.11 28.04
N PRO A 591 38.50 21.15 28.79
CA PRO A 591 38.95 22.43 28.22
C PRO A 591 40.30 22.37 27.49
N GLU A 592 41.17 21.40 27.75
CA GLU A 592 42.44 21.22 27.04
C GLU A 592 42.42 19.91 26.22
N SER A 593 43.09 19.93 25.07
CA SER A 593 43.27 18.75 24.21
C SER A 593 44.27 17.76 24.82
N LEU A 594 44.00 16.47 24.62
CA LEU A 594 44.84 15.35 25.01
C LEU A 594 45.66 14.85 23.82
N VAL A 595 46.91 14.51 24.07
CA VAL A 595 47.79 13.84 23.10
C VAL A 595 47.55 12.32 23.10
N PRO A 596 47.97 11.57 22.06
CA PRO A 596 47.91 10.11 22.07
C PRO A 596 48.52 9.50 23.32
N GLY A 597 47.78 8.55 23.91
CA GLY A 597 48.14 7.93 25.18
C GLY A 597 46.95 7.33 25.91
N THR A 598 47.24 6.61 26.99
CA THR A 598 46.23 6.00 27.86
C THR A 598 45.91 6.94 29.03
N TYR A 599 44.63 7.23 29.19
CA TYR A 599 44.07 8.01 30.29
C TYR A 599 42.98 7.20 31.00
N TYR A 600 42.57 7.67 32.17
CA TYR A 600 41.44 7.09 32.88
C TYR A 600 40.43 8.16 33.28
N VAL A 601 39.15 7.83 33.26
CA VAL A 601 38.07 8.70 33.72
C VAL A 601 37.47 8.08 34.98
N ARG A 602 37.51 8.83 36.09
CA ARG A 602 36.91 8.44 37.36
C ARG A 602 35.71 9.31 37.67
N GLU A 603 34.54 8.72 37.83
CA GLU A 603 33.38 9.43 38.38
C GLU A 603 33.54 9.65 39.89
N THR A 604 33.30 10.87 40.34
CA THR A 604 33.40 11.27 41.76
C THR A 604 32.05 11.43 42.43
N SER A 605 30.99 11.70 41.66
CA SER A 605 29.62 11.81 42.14
C SER A 605 28.66 11.56 41.00
N ALA A 606 27.66 10.72 41.25
CA ALA A 606 26.55 10.44 40.35
C ALA A 606 25.31 11.27 40.73
N LYS A 607 24.27 11.20 39.90
CA LYS A 607 22.95 11.80 40.15
C LYS A 607 21.88 10.73 40.26
N GLU A 608 20.82 11.01 41.01
CA GLU A 608 19.69 10.10 41.16
C GLU A 608 19.14 9.65 39.79
N PRO A 609 18.82 8.35 39.61
CA PRO A 609 18.94 7.22 40.54
C PRO A 609 20.27 6.43 40.38
N TYR A 610 21.31 7.00 39.77
CA TYR A 610 22.51 6.27 39.37
C TYR A 610 23.53 6.10 40.51
N LEU A 611 24.17 4.93 40.49
CA LEU A 611 25.28 4.60 41.38
C LEU A 611 26.59 5.10 40.79
N VAL A 612 27.53 5.53 41.64
CA VAL A 612 28.87 5.92 41.19
C VAL A 612 29.56 4.72 40.52
N GLY A 613 29.98 4.89 39.28
CA GLY A 613 30.65 3.87 38.48
C GLY A 613 32.12 3.65 38.85
N GLU A 614 32.69 2.57 38.33
CA GLU A 614 34.13 2.31 38.40
C GLU A 614 34.90 3.13 37.35
N GLU A 615 36.19 3.33 37.60
CA GLU A 615 37.08 4.02 36.69
C GLU A 615 37.16 3.31 35.33
N ILE A 616 37.09 4.10 34.24
CA ILE A 616 37.17 3.56 32.87
C ILE A 616 38.47 4.00 32.18
N GLU A 617 39.04 3.12 31.38
CA GLU A 617 40.18 3.42 30.52
C GLU A 617 39.71 4.15 29.25
N VAL A 618 40.41 5.22 28.90
CA VAL A 618 40.23 5.99 27.67
C VAL A 618 41.56 6.01 26.92
N ASN A 619 41.62 5.29 25.80
CA ASN A 619 42.79 5.29 24.94
C ASN A 619 42.63 6.33 23.82
N ILE A 620 43.52 7.31 23.78
CA ILE A 620 43.63 8.26 22.67
C ILE A 620 44.62 7.67 21.66
N PRO A 621 44.18 7.20 20.48
CA PRO A 621 45.06 6.55 19.53
C PRO A 621 46.01 7.53 18.85
N ALA A 622 47.20 7.05 18.49
CA ALA A 622 48.13 7.75 17.60
C ALA A 622 47.67 7.62 16.13
N ASP A 623 46.47 8.13 15.83
CA ASP A 623 45.84 8.05 14.51
C ASP A 623 45.95 9.39 13.78
N ILE A 624 46.49 9.40 12.57
CA ILE A 624 46.59 10.58 11.69
C ILE A 624 45.24 11.25 11.41
N ASN A 625 44.14 10.49 11.53
CA ASN A 625 42.76 10.96 11.36
C ASN A 625 42.04 11.25 12.68
N LEU A 626 42.78 11.44 13.78
CA LEU A 626 42.22 11.68 15.11
C LEU A 626 41.22 12.85 15.09
N THR A 627 39.97 12.56 15.46
CA THR A 627 38.87 13.52 15.48
C THR A 627 39.17 14.69 16.44
N PRO A 628 38.67 15.90 16.17
CA PRO A 628 38.87 17.05 17.06
C PRO A 628 38.34 16.83 18.49
N VAL A 629 37.31 15.99 18.64
CA VAL A 629 36.75 15.57 19.92
C VAL A 629 36.65 14.04 19.95
N ALA A 630 37.30 13.41 20.92
CA ALA A 630 37.13 12.01 21.27
C ALA A 630 35.99 11.88 22.29
N ILE A 631 35.15 10.86 22.12
CA ILE A 631 33.99 10.65 22.99
C ILE A 631 34.27 9.45 23.91
N ALA A 632 34.34 9.71 25.21
CA ALA A 632 34.29 8.67 26.24
C ALA A 632 32.84 8.51 26.74
N SER A 633 32.25 7.36 26.47
CA SER A 633 30.93 7.02 27.01
C SER A 633 31.07 6.39 28.39
N TYR A 634 30.46 7.00 29.42
CA TYR A 634 30.52 6.55 30.80
C TYR A 634 29.16 5.99 31.25
N TYR A 635 29.10 4.70 31.54
CA TYR A 635 27.84 3.96 31.78
C TYR A 635 27.64 3.70 33.28
N ASP A 636 26.54 4.19 33.85
CA ASP A 636 26.19 3.87 35.25
C ASP A 636 24.96 2.99 35.30
N ARG A 637 24.94 2.13 36.31
CA ARG A 637 23.75 1.37 36.67
C ARG A 637 22.85 2.25 37.53
N ALA A 638 21.58 2.33 37.17
CA ALA A 638 20.55 2.85 38.05
C ALA A 638 20.33 1.90 39.24
N ALA A 639 20.07 2.45 40.42
CA ALA A 639 19.58 1.67 41.54
C ALA A 639 18.17 1.11 41.23
N THR A 640 17.88 -0.05 41.78
CA THR A 640 16.58 -0.72 41.64
C THR A 640 15.92 -0.89 43.00
N GLY A 641 14.71 -1.44 43.06
CA GLY A 641 14.08 -1.78 44.32
C GLY A 641 13.40 -3.14 44.32
N ASN A 642 13.13 -3.64 45.52
CA ASN A 642 12.44 -4.90 45.75
C ASN A 642 11.20 -4.67 46.59
N ILE A 643 10.14 -5.40 46.30
CA ILE A 643 8.92 -5.45 47.13
C ILE A 643 8.82 -6.85 47.72
N ARG A 644 8.86 -6.92 49.05
CA ARG A 644 8.67 -8.14 49.83
C ARG A 644 7.25 -8.17 50.39
N ILE A 645 6.48 -9.17 49.99
CA ILE A 645 5.10 -9.39 50.41
C ILE A 645 5.10 -10.49 51.46
N VAL A 646 4.37 -10.28 52.55
CA VAL A 646 4.12 -11.29 53.59
C VAL A 646 2.63 -11.51 53.69
N LYS A 647 2.21 -12.76 53.52
CA LYS A 647 0.82 -13.18 53.45
C LYS A 647 0.44 -14.06 54.61
N THR A 648 -0.58 -13.64 55.36
CA THR A 648 -1.02 -14.34 56.58
C THR A 648 -2.52 -14.58 56.60
N ASN A 649 -2.95 -15.53 57.42
CA ASN A 649 -4.36 -15.71 57.77
C ASN A 649 -4.80 -14.57 58.69
N ALA A 650 -5.90 -13.90 58.35
CA ALA A 650 -6.44 -12.77 59.11
C ALA A 650 -6.96 -13.18 60.51
N VAL A 651 -7.29 -14.46 60.71
CA VAL A 651 -7.86 -14.97 61.96
C VAL A 651 -6.79 -15.41 62.97
N ASP A 652 -5.81 -16.22 62.54
CA ASP A 652 -4.82 -16.83 63.45
C ASP A 652 -3.36 -16.36 63.22
N GLY A 653 -3.12 -15.57 62.18
CA GLY A 653 -1.80 -15.02 61.85
C GLY A 653 -0.81 -16.02 61.23
N SER A 654 -1.25 -17.25 60.92
CA SER A 654 -0.42 -18.25 60.24
C SER A 654 -0.04 -17.82 58.82
N SER A 655 1.10 -18.28 58.32
CA SER A 655 1.58 -17.98 56.97
C SER A 655 0.75 -18.68 55.88
N LEU A 656 0.49 -17.99 54.77
CA LEU A 656 -0.31 -18.53 53.67
C LEU A 656 0.50 -18.65 52.36
N ALA A 657 0.69 -19.89 51.92
CA ALA A 657 1.32 -20.23 50.64
C ALA A 657 0.31 -20.22 49.48
N GLY A 658 0.78 -19.93 48.27
CA GLY A 658 -0.01 -20.04 47.04
C GLY A 658 -0.87 -18.82 46.67
N ALA A 659 -0.78 -17.70 47.40
CA ALA A 659 -1.38 -16.44 46.98
C ALA A 659 -0.58 -15.87 45.79
N ILE A 660 -1.27 -15.39 44.74
CA ILE A 660 -0.61 -14.78 43.57
C ILE A 660 -0.87 -13.28 43.55
N PHE A 661 0.21 -12.51 43.52
CA PHE A 661 0.21 -11.06 43.43
C PHE A 661 0.74 -10.58 42.08
N GLU A 662 0.06 -9.59 41.51
CA GLU A 662 0.61 -8.77 40.44
C GLU A 662 1.11 -7.44 41.00
N ILE A 663 2.34 -7.08 40.64
CA ILE A 663 2.94 -5.79 40.92
C ILE A 663 2.84 -4.98 39.63
N ARG A 664 2.10 -3.87 39.67
CA ARG A 664 1.83 -3.00 38.52
C ARG A 664 2.43 -1.63 38.74
N ALA A 665 2.90 -0.98 37.68
CA ALA A 665 3.31 0.41 37.76
C ALA A 665 2.07 1.32 37.97
N SER A 666 2.05 2.17 38.99
CA SER A 666 0.90 3.06 39.26
C SER A 666 0.75 4.21 38.23
N GLY A 667 1.78 4.45 37.44
CA GLY A 667 1.89 5.44 36.37
C GLY A 667 3.17 5.18 35.56
N ASP A 668 3.43 5.97 34.52
CA ASP A 668 4.64 5.78 33.72
C ASP A 668 5.90 5.97 34.57
N ILE A 669 6.74 4.93 34.64
CA ILE A 669 8.02 4.97 35.34
C ILE A 669 9.08 5.41 34.33
N VAL A 670 9.35 6.72 34.29
CA VAL A 670 10.27 7.33 33.33
C VAL A 670 11.68 7.43 33.92
N ARG A 671 12.67 6.90 33.20
CA ARG A 671 14.10 7.02 33.53
C ARG A 671 14.63 8.40 33.13
N PRO A 672 15.75 8.88 33.71
CA PRO A 672 16.35 10.16 33.33
C PRO A 672 16.86 10.23 31.88
N ASP A 673 17.06 9.10 31.20
CA ASP A 673 17.36 9.04 29.76
C ASP A 673 16.13 9.31 28.86
N GLY A 674 14.95 9.52 29.46
CA GLY A 674 13.67 9.71 28.77
C GLY A 674 12.96 8.40 28.39
N GLY A 675 13.59 7.24 28.63
CA GLY A 675 13.01 5.93 28.38
C GLY A 675 11.95 5.56 29.42
N ILE A 676 10.84 4.99 28.97
CA ILE A 676 9.79 4.45 29.85
C ILE A 676 10.22 3.04 30.30
N ALA A 677 10.36 2.82 31.60
CA ALA A 677 10.71 1.53 32.20
C ALA A 677 9.51 0.60 32.37
N ALA A 678 8.36 1.18 32.66
CA ALA A 678 7.05 0.53 32.70
C ALA A 678 5.97 1.59 32.46
N VAL A 679 4.94 1.25 31.71
CA VAL A 679 3.78 2.11 31.44
C VAL A 679 2.80 2.02 32.61
N GLY A 680 2.06 3.09 32.91
CA GLY A 680 1.02 3.06 33.92
C GLY A 680 0.01 1.92 33.70
N GLY A 681 -0.16 1.09 34.73
CA GLY A 681 -1.00 -0.12 34.73
C GLY A 681 -0.29 -1.39 34.24
N GLU A 682 0.94 -1.32 33.73
CA GLU A 682 1.71 -2.48 33.30
C GLU A 682 2.10 -3.37 34.49
N THR A 683 1.82 -4.67 34.40
CA THR A 683 2.31 -5.68 35.34
C THR A 683 3.80 -5.92 35.12
N VAL A 684 4.63 -5.46 36.05
CA VAL A 684 6.10 -5.58 35.99
C VAL A 684 6.63 -6.85 36.64
N ALA A 685 5.85 -7.46 37.54
CA ALA A 685 6.16 -8.74 38.15
C ALA A 685 4.88 -9.45 38.59
N THR A 686 4.89 -10.79 38.53
CA THR A 686 3.88 -11.65 39.14
C THR A 686 4.61 -12.59 40.08
N VAL A 687 4.19 -12.63 41.35
CA VAL A 687 4.87 -13.41 42.39
C VAL A 687 3.87 -14.26 43.16
N THR A 688 4.32 -15.42 43.61
CA THR A 688 3.50 -16.35 44.39
C THR A 688 4.11 -16.53 45.77
N THR A 689 3.29 -16.55 46.82
CA THR A 689 3.78 -16.77 48.18
C THR A 689 4.25 -18.20 48.37
N ASP A 690 5.43 -18.36 48.95
CA ASP A 690 6.04 -19.64 49.27
C ASP A 690 5.45 -20.29 50.53
N GLU A 691 6.00 -21.44 50.95
CA GLU A 691 5.59 -22.17 52.16
C GLU A 691 5.70 -21.35 53.45
N THR A 692 6.51 -20.29 53.46
CA THR A 692 6.65 -19.37 54.60
C THR A 692 5.68 -18.19 54.54
N GLY A 693 4.84 -18.13 53.50
CA GLY A 693 3.89 -17.06 53.25
C GLY A 693 4.54 -15.81 52.65
N GLU A 694 5.72 -15.93 52.04
CA GLU A 694 6.46 -14.77 51.53
C GLU A 694 6.60 -14.81 50.01
N ALA A 695 6.53 -13.63 49.40
CA ALA A 695 6.79 -13.45 47.98
C ALA A 695 7.67 -12.22 47.77
N ARG A 696 8.51 -12.21 46.73
CA ARG A 696 9.41 -11.10 46.46
C ARG A 696 9.50 -10.78 44.97
N ALA A 697 9.30 -9.51 44.65
CA ALA A 697 9.58 -8.96 43.33
C ALA A 697 10.91 -8.21 43.38
N ASP A 698 11.88 -8.64 42.56
CA ASP A 698 13.24 -8.11 42.54
C ASP A 698 13.49 -7.17 41.34
N ASN A 699 14.47 -6.26 41.49
CA ASN A 699 15.01 -5.41 40.43
C ASN A 699 13.98 -4.46 39.76
N LEU A 700 13.00 -3.99 40.53
CA LEU A 700 12.00 -3.05 40.04
C LEU A 700 12.63 -1.68 39.74
N PRO A 701 12.30 -1.05 38.61
CA PRO A 701 12.88 0.24 38.22
C PRO A 701 12.46 1.38 39.16
N LEU A 702 13.39 2.27 39.51
CA LEU A 702 13.09 3.46 40.32
C LEU A 702 12.77 4.71 39.47
N GLY A 703 12.71 4.58 38.14
CA GLY A 703 12.49 5.71 37.23
C GLY A 703 13.52 6.81 37.45
N SER A 704 13.07 8.01 37.79
CA SER A 704 13.93 9.17 38.08
C SER A 704 14.25 9.36 39.57
N GLY A 705 14.30 8.26 40.34
CA GLY A 705 14.65 8.28 41.77
C GLY A 705 13.49 7.91 42.71
N THR A 706 12.25 7.87 42.24
CA THR A 706 11.13 7.29 42.99
C THR A 706 10.13 6.68 42.01
N ALA A 707 9.65 5.48 42.32
CA ALA A 707 8.63 4.79 41.57
C ALA A 707 7.52 4.27 42.49
N ARG A 708 6.28 4.37 42.02
CA ARG A 708 5.09 3.92 42.74
C ARG A 708 4.51 2.68 42.09
N TYR A 709 4.26 1.65 42.89
CA TYR A 709 3.70 0.39 42.46
C TYR A 709 2.37 0.11 43.14
N GLU A 710 1.50 -0.57 42.41
CA GLU A 710 0.25 -1.16 42.86
C GLU A 710 0.45 -2.66 43.00
N VAL A 711 0.20 -3.21 44.20
CA VAL A 711 0.29 -4.64 44.47
C VAL A 711 -1.13 -5.18 44.66
N VAL A 712 -1.55 -6.06 43.77
CA VAL A 712 -2.92 -6.58 43.70
C VAL A 712 -2.89 -8.09 43.85
N GLU A 713 -3.64 -8.63 44.81
CA GLU A 713 -3.86 -10.07 44.86
C GLU A 713 -4.81 -10.47 43.74
N THR A 714 -4.37 -11.40 42.91
CA THR A 714 -5.14 -11.90 41.75
C THR A 714 -5.70 -13.30 42.00
N GLN A 715 -5.11 -14.02 42.94
CA GLN A 715 -5.56 -15.32 43.38
C GLN A 715 -5.26 -15.49 44.87
N ALA A 716 -6.29 -15.75 45.66
CA ALA A 716 -6.15 -16.15 47.06
C ALA A 716 -5.63 -17.58 47.19
N PRO A 717 -4.98 -17.92 48.30
CA PRO A 717 -4.70 -19.29 48.70
C PRO A 717 -5.97 -20.15 48.67
N ALA A 718 -5.81 -21.46 48.41
CA ALA A 718 -6.93 -22.39 48.39
C ALA A 718 -7.72 -22.34 49.71
N GLY A 719 -9.05 -22.14 49.62
CA GLY A 719 -9.93 -22.04 50.78
C GLY A 719 -10.02 -20.65 51.42
N PHE A 720 -9.32 -19.64 50.89
CA PHE A 720 -9.36 -18.25 51.39
C PHE A 720 -10.06 -17.31 50.42
N LEU A 721 -10.50 -16.16 50.92
CA LEU A 721 -11.18 -15.10 50.19
C LEU A 721 -10.16 -14.15 49.57
N LEU A 722 -10.37 -13.78 48.30
CA LEU A 722 -9.51 -12.86 47.57
C LEU A 722 -9.54 -11.44 48.16
N ASP A 723 -8.38 -10.90 48.55
CA ASP A 723 -8.25 -9.48 48.87
C ASP A 723 -8.32 -8.63 47.60
N ARG A 724 -9.47 -8.00 47.39
CA ARG A 724 -9.71 -7.11 46.24
C ARG A 724 -9.08 -5.71 46.44
N THR A 725 -8.41 -5.47 47.57
CA THR A 725 -7.76 -4.19 47.87
C THR A 725 -6.48 -4.03 47.05
N SER A 726 -6.34 -2.86 46.46
CA SER A 726 -5.13 -2.43 45.78
C SER A 726 -4.17 -1.77 46.79
N HIS A 727 -2.99 -2.35 46.97
CA HIS A 727 -1.99 -1.86 47.93
C HIS A 727 -0.93 -1.01 47.22
N ILE A 728 -0.70 0.22 47.69
CA ILE A 728 0.30 1.12 47.10
C ILE A 728 1.64 1.01 47.83
N VAL A 729 2.72 0.82 47.08
CA VAL A 729 4.10 0.74 47.59
C VAL A 729 4.99 1.72 46.81
N ASP A 730 5.66 2.63 47.54
CA ASP A 730 6.64 3.56 46.97
C ASP A 730 8.07 3.02 47.20
N LEU A 731 8.85 2.95 46.13
CA LEU A 731 10.29 2.66 46.18
C LEU A 731 11.05 3.94 45.85
N THR A 732 11.89 4.41 46.79
CA THR A 732 12.64 5.66 46.68
C THR A 732 14.14 5.39 46.76
N TYR A 733 14.88 5.99 45.84
CA TYR A 733 16.33 5.99 45.78
C TYR A 733 16.94 6.48 47.11
N ALA A 734 17.87 5.70 47.66
CA ALA A 734 18.50 6.02 48.95
C ALA A 734 19.71 6.93 48.77
N ASP A 735 20.71 6.47 48.02
CA ASP A 735 21.95 7.18 47.72
C ASP A 735 22.71 6.50 46.57
N GLN A 736 23.82 7.13 46.16
CA GLN A 736 24.68 6.67 45.06
C GLN A 736 25.55 5.44 45.38
N LYS A 737 25.29 4.76 46.50
CA LYS A 737 26.01 3.57 46.97
C LYS A 737 25.08 2.38 47.23
N THR A 738 23.77 2.60 47.28
CA THR A 738 22.78 1.58 47.60
C THR A 738 22.18 1.02 46.32
N PRO A 739 22.62 -0.17 45.85
CA PRO A 739 22.20 -0.70 44.56
C PRO A 739 20.73 -1.12 44.51
N VAL A 740 20.17 -1.53 45.66
CA VAL A 740 18.80 -2.01 45.77
C VAL A 740 18.15 -1.49 47.04
N VAL A 741 16.98 -0.88 46.92
CA VAL A 741 16.13 -0.47 48.05
C VAL A 741 15.02 -1.51 48.28
N GLU A 742 14.52 -1.69 49.50
CA GLU A 742 13.53 -2.73 49.80
C GLU A 742 12.33 -2.15 50.54
N ALA A 743 11.13 -2.48 50.08
CA ALA A 743 9.87 -2.18 50.75
C ALA A 743 9.18 -3.48 51.18
N ARG A 744 8.50 -3.44 52.33
CA ARG A 744 7.75 -4.58 52.88
C ARG A 744 6.26 -4.26 52.91
N LEU A 745 5.45 -5.15 52.35
CA LEU A 745 3.99 -5.13 52.39
C LEU A 745 3.49 -6.37 53.14
N ASN A 746 2.61 -6.20 54.12
CA ASN A 746 1.94 -7.32 54.78
C ASN A 746 0.46 -7.31 54.35
N VAL A 747 -0.04 -8.46 53.88
CA VAL A 747 -1.43 -8.65 53.41
C VAL A 747 -2.00 -9.89 54.14
N SER A 748 -3.30 -9.92 54.40
CA SER A 748 -3.94 -11.06 55.07
C SER A 748 -5.30 -11.39 54.49
N ASP A 749 -5.63 -12.69 54.36
CA ASP A 749 -6.95 -13.14 53.93
C ASP A 749 -7.74 -13.79 55.04
N ASP A 750 -9.05 -13.63 54.94
CA ASP A 750 -10.03 -14.38 55.71
C ASP A 750 -10.61 -15.54 54.86
N TYR A 751 -11.46 -16.37 55.44
CA TYR A 751 -12.11 -17.53 54.79
C TYR A 751 -13.59 -17.63 55.17
N THR A 752 -14.38 -18.38 54.40
CA THR A 752 -15.81 -18.59 54.66
C THR A 752 -16.05 -19.51 55.85
N LYS A 753 -17.14 -19.25 56.58
CA LYS A 753 -17.52 -19.99 57.80
C LYS A 753 -19.04 -20.18 57.79
N VAL A 754 -19.54 -21.41 57.90
CA VAL A 754 -20.98 -21.72 57.94
C VAL A 754 -21.32 -22.59 59.14
N ASP A 755 -22.35 -22.19 59.89
CA ASP A 755 -22.99 -22.98 60.93
C ASP A 755 -24.26 -23.62 60.38
N ILE A 756 -24.33 -24.94 60.44
CA ILE A 756 -25.46 -25.73 59.94
C ILE A 756 -26.20 -26.34 61.14
N SER A 757 -27.43 -25.86 61.36
CA SER A 757 -28.32 -26.30 62.42
C SER A 757 -29.37 -27.29 61.92
N LYS A 758 -29.77 -28.21 62.80
CA LYS A 758 -30.87 -29.11 62.56
C LYS A 758 -31.93 -28.84 63.60
N VAL A 759 -33.04 -28.27 63.19
CA VAL A 759 -34.02 -27.72 64.11
C VAL A 759 -35.39 -28.34 63.93
N ASP A 760 -36.27 -28.13 64.90
CA ASP A 760 -37.67 -28.52 64.83
C ASP A 760 -38.45 -27.67 63.81
N ALA A 761 -39.74 -27.98 63.64
CA ALA A 761 -40.61 -27.26 62.71
C ALA A 761 -40.71 -25.76 63.04
N SER A 762 -40.63 -25.39 64.33
CA SER A 762 -40.60 -23.98 64.75
C SER A 762 -39.33 -23.28 64.28
N GLY A 763 -38.22 -24.01 64.23
CA GLY A 763 -36.90 -23.52 63.87
C GLY A 763 -36.11 -22.97 65.05
N GLU A 764 -36.60 -23.16 66.28
CA GLU A 764 -36.03 -22.57 67.50
C GLU A 764 -35.20 -23.57 68.31
N GLN A 765 -35.50 -24.87 68.20
CA GLN A 765 -34.88 -25.91 69.03
C GLN A 765 -34.05 -26.85 68.17
N GLU A 766 -32.77 -27.05 68.51
CA GLU A 766 -31.93 -28.07 67.87
C GLU A 766 -32.49 -29.48 68.13
N VAL A 767 -32.46 -30.29 67.09
CA VAL A 767 -32.99 -31.65 66.99
C VAL A 767 -31.80 -32.58 66.88
N GLU A 768 -31.53 -33.31 67.96
CA GLU A 768 -30.42 -34.26 68.07
C GLU A 768 -30.74 -35.59 67.39
N GLY A 769 -29.72 -36.21 66.78
CA GLY A 769 -29.79 -37.59 66.27
C GLY A 769 -30.13 -37.75 64.78
N ALA A 770 -30.35 -36.65 64.05
CA ALA A 770 -30.54 -36.69 62.61
C ALA A 770 -29.20 -36.92 61.89
N ARG A 771 -29.15 -37.79 60.88
CA ARG A 771 -27.95 -37.97 60.05
C ARG A 771 -28.00 -37.05 58.85
N LEU A 772 -27.02 -36.17 58.73
CA LEU A 772 -26.92 -35.15 57.69
C LEU A 772 -25.71 -35.37 56.80
N THR A 773 -25.85 -35.02 55.53
CA THR A 773 -24.75 -34.97 54.57
C THR A 773 -24.81 -33.66 53.79
N LEU A 774 -23.71 -32.90 53.83
CA LEU A 774 -23.50 -31.70 53.03
C LEU A 774 -22.85 -32.09 51.71
N TYR A 775 -23.47 -31.65 50.61
CA TYR A 775 -22.98 -31.85 49.27
C TYR A 775 -22.57 -30.52 48.62
N GLY A 776 -21.47 -30.58 47.87
CA GLY A 776 -21.01 -29.51 47.02
C GLY A 776 -21.91 -29.25 45.81
N PRO A 777 -21.64 -28.17 45.04
CA PRO A 777 -22.38 -27.83 43.83
C PRO A 777 -22.43 -28.96 42.78
N ASP A 778 -21.42 -29.83 42.76
CA ASP A 778 -21.26 -30.97 41.86
C ASP A 778 -21.79 -32.30 42.46
N LYS A 779 -22.54 -32.23 43.55
CA LYS A 779 -23.06 -33.38 44.32
C LYS A 779 -21.95 -34.27 44.92
N THR A 780 -20.73 -33.76 45.07
CA THR A 780 -19.71 -34.42 45.89
C THR A 780 -20.04 -34.28 47.37
N GLU A 781 -19.81 -35.34 48.15
CA GLU A 781 -19.93 -35.29 49.60
C GLU A 781 -18.77 -34.46 50.17
N ILE A 782 -19.11 -33.42 50.93
CA ILE A 782 -18.15 -32.52 51.58
C ILE A 782 -17.98 -32.89 53.04
N ASP A 783 -19.10 -33.17 53.72
CA ASP A 783 -19.12 -33.52 55.13
C ASP A 783 -20.37 -34.34 55.47
N SER A 784 -20.28 -35.20 56.48
CA SER A 784 -21.43 -35.96 57.00
C SER A 784 -21.31 -36.15 58.50
N TRP A 785 -22.38 -35.81 59.22
CA TRP A 785 -22.42 -35.83 60.67
C TRP A 785 -23.79 -36.22 61.21
N THR A 786 -23.86 -36.50 62.52
CA THR A 786 -25.12 -36.62 63.25
C THR A 786 -25.38 -35.32 63.99
N SER A 787 -26.58 -34.75 63.87
CA SER A 787 -26.95 -33.50 64.52
C SER A 787 -26.87 -33.61 66.05
N SER A 788 -26.54 -32.50 66.69
CA SER A 788 -26.33 -32.37 68.13
C SER A 788 -27.16 -31.23 68.70
N ASP A 789 -26.94 -30.87 69.96
CA ASP A 789 -27.54 -29.69 70.60
C ASP A 789 -26.92 -28.35 70.13
N LYS A 790 -26.02 -28.39 69.14
CA LYS A 790 -25.31 -27.22 68.59
C LYS A 790 -25.22 -27.28 67.06
N PRO A 791 -25.10 -26.10 66.40
CA PRO A 791 -24.80 -26.02 64.98
C PRO A 791 -23.46 -26.68 64.64
N HIS A 792 -23.38 -27.31 63.47
CA HIS A 792 -22.17 -27.89 62.92
C HIS A 792 -21.41 -26.87 62.06
N ARG A 793 -20.17 -26.55 62.44
CA ARG A 793 -19.33 -25.56 61.77
C ARG A 793 -18.55 -26.19 60.61
N VAL A 794 -18.68 -25.63 59.42
CA VAL A 794 -17.86 -25.94 58.25
C VAL A 794 -17.16 -24.67 57.77
N GLU A 795 -15.88 -24.77 57.42
CA GLU A 795 -15.02 -23.63 57.06
C GLU A 795 -14.35 -23.87 55.70
N HIS A 796 -13.83 -22.81 55.08
CA HIS A 796 -13.11 -22.87 53.80
C HIS A 796 -13.93 -23.37 52.59
N LEU A 797 -15.27 -23.26 52.67
CA LEU A 797 -16.15 -23.54 51.53
C LEU A 797 -16.05 -22.44 50.48
N ALA A 798 -15.86 -22.81 49.22
CA ALA A 798 -15.92 -21.82 48.14
C ALA A 798 -17.32 -21.18 48.08
N PRO A 799 -17.44 -19.87 47.78
CA PRO A 799 -18.74 -19.26 47.52
C PRO A 799 -19.50 -19.99 46.42
N GLY A 800 -20.78 -20.31 46.65
CA GLY A 800 -21.56 -21.15 45.73
C GLY A 800 -22.79 -21.79 46.36
N THR A 801 -23.49 -22.60 45.57
CA THR A 801 -24.72 -23.30 45.99
C THR A 801 -24.43 -24.71 46.46
N TYR A 802 -24.88 -25.04 47.67
CA TYR A 802 -24.70 -26.33 48.33
C TYR A 802 -26.05 -26.98 48.61
N SER A 803 -26.07 -28.29 48.81
CA SER A 803 -27.27 -29.01 49.24
C SER A 803 -27.02 -29.81 50.51
N LEU A 804 -27.95 -29.73 51.46
CA LEU A 804 -27.95 -30.50 52.69
C LEU A 804 -29.07 -31.52 52.63
N ARG A 805 -28.74 -32.79 52.86
CA ARG A 805 -29.70 -33.89 52.83
C ARG A 805 -29.77 -34.58 54.19
N GLU A 806 -30.99 -34.82 54.67
CA GLU A 806 -31.22 -35.73 55.77
C GLU A 806 -31.26 -37.17 55.27
N MET A 807 -30.40 -38.01 55.83
CA MET A 807 -30.30 -39.42 55.51
C MET A 807 -31.13 -40.28 56.47
N MET A 808 -31.42 -39.76 57.66
CA MET A 808 -32.22 -40.43 58.69
C MET A 808 -32.72 -39.38 59.70
N SER A 809 -34.03 -39.28 59.90
CA SER A 809 -34.62 -38.44 60.95
C SER A 809 -34.58 -39.12 62.32
N PRO A 810 -34.63 -38.35 63.41
CA PRO A 810 -34.91 -38.90 64.74
C PRO A 810 -36.31 -39.53 64.79
N ARG A 811 -36.50 -40.53 65.66
CA ARG A 811 -37.69 -41.41 65.68
C ARG A 811 -39.05 -40.72 65.81
N THR A 812 -39.08 -39.56 66.47
CA THR A 812 -40.30 -38.80 66.69
C THR A 812 -40.57 -37.78 65.59
N TYR A 813 -39.83 -37.81 64.49
CA TYR A 813 -39.87 -36.83 63.41
C TYR A 813 -39.90 -37.51 62.04
N ASP A 814 -40.63 -36.91 61.10
CA ASP A 814 -40.59 -37.31 59.70
C ASP A 814 -39.33 -36.78 59.00
N LEU A 815 -38.85 -37.53 58.00
CA LEU A 815 -37.66 -37.21 57.22
C LEU A 815 -37.84 -35.89 56.45
N ALA A 816 -36.91 -34.95 56.63
CA ALA A 816 -36.87 -33.69 55.89
C ALA A 816 -36.45 -33.87 54.43
N GLU A 817 -37.04 -33.03 53.57
CA GLU A 817 -36.60 -32.90 52.18
C GLU A 817 -35.20 -32.25 52.10
N GLU A 818 -34.45 -32.61 51.06
CA GLU A 818 -33.15 -32.00 50.77
C GLU A 818 -33.30 -30.48 50.54
N ILE A 819 -32.50 -29.67 51.23
CA ILE A 819 -32.51 -28.21 51.08
C ILE A 819 -31.28 -27.74 50.31
N THR A 820 -31.41 -26.64 49.56
CA THR A 820 -30.31 -25.95 48.89
C THR A 820 -30.08 -24.57 49.50
N PHE A 821 -28.82 -24.18 49.69
CA PHE A 821 -28.45 -22.86 50.24
C PHE A 821 -27.18 -22.31 49.56
N GLU A 822 -26.93 -21.00 49.73
CA GLU A 822 -25.80 -20.30 49.11
C GLU A 822 -24.79 -19.85 50.17
N ILE A 823 -23.52 -20.17 49.95
CA ILE A 823 -22.39 -19.60 50.68
C ILE A 823 -21.94 -18.32 49.97
N LYS A 824 -22.00 -17.19 50.68
CA LYS A 824 -21.58 -15.87 50.19
C LYS A 824 -20.06 -15.68 50.30
N ASP A 825 -19.52 -14.82 49.44
CA ASP A 825 -18.13 -14.32 49.43
C ASP A 825 -17.88 -13.37 50.61
N THR A 826 -17.91 -13.90 51.85
CA THR A 826 -17.72 -13.14 53.09
C THR A 826 -17.02 -13.97 54.17
N GLY A 827 -16.21 -13.30 55.00
CA GLY A 827 -15.56 -13.87 56.18
C GLY A 827 -16.47 -13.96 57.42
N GLU A 828 -17.66 -13.36 57.35
CA GLU A 828 -18.69 -13.47 58.40
C GLU A 828 -19.23 -14.90 58.51
N VAL A 829 -19.62 -15.29 59.71
CA VAL A 829 -20.27 -16.59 59.96
C VAL A 829 -21.68 -16.56 59.37
N GLN A 830 -21.95 -17.51 58.49
CA GLN A 830 -23.25 -17.72 57.84
C GLN A 830 -24.02 -18.84 58.55
N SER A 831 -25.35 -18.82 58.51
CA SER A 831 -26.18 -19.82 59.19
C SER A 831 -27.18 -20.48 58.25
N VAL A 832 -27.31 -21.79 58.34
CA VAL A 832 -28.22 -22.63 57.57
C VAL A 832 -28.98 -23.53 58.54
N ALA A 833 -30.28 -23.67 58.35
CA ALA A 833 -31.11 -24.53 59.20
C ALA A 833 -31.98 -25.48 58.35
N MET A 834 -31.93 -26.77 58.68
CA MET A 834 -32.86 -27.79 58.17
C MET A 834 -33.90 -28.12 59.25
N LYS A 835 -35.17 -28.28 58.86
CA LYS A 835 -36.30 -28.43 59.79
C LYS A 835 -36.95 -29.80 59.70
N ASP A 836 -37.32 -30.39 60.84
CA ASP A 836 -38.18 -31.59 60.90
C ASP A 836 -39.54 -31.34 61.56
N ALA A 837 -40.55 -32.06 61.08
CA ALA A 837 -41.89 -32.09 61.67
C ALA A 837 -42.07 -33.28 62.62
N PRO A 838 -42.60 -33.07 63.84
CA PRO A 838 -42.86 -34.17 64.77
C PRO A 838 -44.06 -35.04 64.33
N ILE A 839 -44.03 -36.32 64.69
CA ILE A 839 -45.07 -37.31 64.39
C ILE A 839 -46.19 -37.27 65.44
N GLU A 840 -47.46 -37.36 65.00
CA GLU A 840 -48.65 -37.50 65.87
C GLU A 840 -49.62 -38.57 65.29
N ILE A 841 -50.01 -39.55 66.12
CA ILE A 841 -50.88 -40.68 65.74
C ILE A 841 -52.28 -40.57 66.38
N LYS A 842 -53.36 -40.68 65.58
CA LYS A 842 -54.78 -40.59 65.98
C LYS A 842 -55.67 -41.40 65.02
N GLY A 843 -56.78 -41.97 65.49
CA GLY A 843 -57.76 -42.66 64.65
C GLY A 843 -59.15 -42.76 65.29
N GLN A 844 -60.15 -43.19 64.52
CA GLN A 844 -61.54 -43.29 64.97
C GLN A 844 -62.28 -44.53 64.44
N VAL A 845 -63.21 -45.08 65.23
CA VAL A 845 -64.15 -46.17 64.87
C VAL A 845 -65.60 -45.77 65.18
N ASP A 846 -66.56 -46.24 64.38
CA ASP A 846 -67.99 -45.97 64.56
C ASP A 846 -68.84 -47.17 64.13
N LYS A 847 -69.80 -47.57 64.98
CA LYS A 847 -70.58 -48.80 64.88
C LYS A 847 -72.07 -48.48 64.89
N ARG A 848 -72.81 -49.05 63.93
CA ARG A 848 -74.25 -48.76 63.72
C ARG A 848 -75.08 -50.01 63.50
N GLN A 849 -76.17 -50.20 64.23
CA GLN A 849 -76.91 -51.47 64.25
C GLN A 849 -78.37 -51.38 63.76
N GLU A 850 -78.80 -52.35 62.96
CA GLU A 850 -80.21 -52.52 62.62
C GLU A 850 -81.05 -52.99 63.82
N LEU A 851 -82.28 -52.50 63.92
CA LEU A 851 -83.17 -52.93 65.00
C LEU A 851 -83.59 -54.39 64.87
N VAL A 852 -83.12 -55.19 65.82
CA VAL A 852 -83.37 -56.64 65.90
C VAL A 852 -84.82 -56.96 66.27
N GLN A 853 -85.49 -57.79 65.47
CA GLN A 853 -86.76 -58.40 65.86
C GLN A 853 -86.54 -59.56 66.87
N PRO A 854 -87.19 -59.56 68.04
CA PRO A 854 -87.10 -60.67 68.97
C PRO A 854 -87.91 -61.87 68.48
N ILE A 855 -87.33 -63.08 68.57
CA ILE A 855 -87.99 -64.34 68.14
C ILE A 855 -89.02 -64.83 69.19
N GLY A 856 -88.94 -64.34 70.43
CA GLY A 856 -89.83 -64.72 71.53
C GLY A 856 -91.27 -64.19 71.38
N LYS A 857 -92.27 -65.04 71.64
CA LYS A 857 -93.69 -64.69 71.48
C LYS A 857 -94.13 -63.56 72.43
N GLY A 858 -94.64 -62.46 71.86
CA GLY A 858 -95.18 -61.31 72.61
C GLY A 858 -94.15 -60.24 72.96
N LEU A 859 -92.96 -60.29 72.36
CA LEU A 859 -91.93 -59.27 72.46
C LEU A 859 -92.00 -58.30 71.27
N LEU A 860 -91.53 -57.06 71.48
CA LEU A 860 -91.37 -56.02 70.46
C LEU A 860 -89.89 -55.59 70.40
N ALA A 861 -89.44 -55.22 69.19
CA ALA A 861 -88.07 -54.82 68.89
C ALA A 861 -87.58 -53.55 69.60
N ASN A 862 -88.47 -52.82 70.29
CA ASN A 862 -88.19 -51.53 70.91
C ASN A 862 -88.52 -51.55 72.42
N GLY A 863 -87.49 -51.61 73.26
CA GLY A 863 -87.60 -51.78 74.70
C GLY A 863 -87.76 -50.50 75.53
N ASP A 864 -87.12 -49.41 75.10
CA ASP A 864 -86.97 -48.16 75.85
C ASP A 864 -87.47 -46.91 75.08
N GLY A 865 -87.82 -47.05 73.81
CA GLY A 865 -88.39 -46.00 72.98
C GLY A 865 -87.39 -44.97 72.43
N LYS A 866 -86.08 -45.20 72.58
CA LYS A 866 -85.03 -44.25 72.13
C LYS A 866 -84.51 -44.49 70.72
N ASN A 867 -84.69 -45.69 70.19
CA ASN A 867 -84.32 -46.07 68.82
C ASN A 867 -85.08 -45.23 67.78
N ARG A 868 -84.38 -44.77 66.73
CA ARG A 868 -84.85 -43.89 65.66
C ARG A 868 -85.18 -44.63 64.36
N ALA A 869 -84.54 -45.77 64.11
CA ALA A 869 -84.70 -46.59 62.93
C ALA A 869 -86.01 -47.41 62.94
N ALA A 870 -86.43 -47.88 61.77
CA ALA A 870 -87.58 -48.76 61.64
C ALA A 870 -87.20 -50.23 61.89
N THR A 871 -88.07 -50.99 62.57
CA THR A 871 -87.88 -52.44 62.74
C THR A 871 -88.03 -53.17 61.41
N GLN A 872 -87.09 -54.05 61.07
CA GLN A 872 -87.18 -54.87 59.85
C GLN A 872 -88.36 -55.86 59.89
N THR A 873 -88.87 -56.28 58.73
CA THR A 873 -90.05 -57.16 58.61
C THR A 873 -89.75 -58.66 58.75
N ASN A 874 -88.49 -59.02 58.99
CA ASN A 874 -88.06 -60.41 59.12
C ASN A 874 -88.41 -61.01 60.49
N THR A 875 -89.13 -62.13 60.50
CA THR A 875 -89.56 -62.83 61.73
C THR A 875 -88.51 -63.78 62.32
N ASP A 876 -87.37 -63.98 61.63
CA ASP A 876 -86.35 -64.98 62.00
C ASP A 876 -85.23 -64.41 62.89
N GLY A 877 -85.39 -63.17 63.37
CA GLY A 877 -84.45 -62.48 64.27
C GLY A 877 -83.10 -62.11 63.66
N LEU A 878 -82.97 -62.13 62.34
CA LEU A 878 -81.77 -61.65 61.65
C LEU A 878 -81.66 -60.13 61.70
N PHE A 879 -80.45 -59.65 61.93
CA PHE A 879 -80.09 -58.24 61.91
C PHE A 879 -78.63 -58.07 61.50
N SER A 880 -78.27 -56.87 61.08
CA SER A 880 -76.92 -56.56 60.69
C SER A 880 -76.46 -55.24 61.31
N TYR A 881 -75.16 -55.01 61.33
CA TYR A 881 -74.60 -53.72 61.73
C TYR A 881 -73.36 -53.41 60.91
N THR A 882 -73.00 -52.13 60.83
CA THR A 882 -71.78 -51.67 60.14
C THR A 882 -70.70 -51.28 61.14
N ILE A 883 -69.44 -51.52 60.78
CA ILE A 883 -68.26 -51.05 61.51
C ILE A 883 -67.40 -50.24 60.56
N ASP A 884 -67.27 -48.96 60.83
CA ASP A 884 -66.45 -48.05 60.03
C ASP A 884 -65.25 -47.57 60.85
N ALA A 885 -64.10 -47.33 60.20
CA ALA A 885 -62.92 -46.74 60.85
C ALA A 885 -62.16 -45.77 59.93
N ARG A 886 -61.36 -44.88 60.51
CA ARG A 886 -60.44 -43.97 59.79
C ARG A 886 -59.16 -43.68 60.55
N ASN A 887 -58.11 -43.32 59.81
CA ASN A 887 -56.87 -42.74 60.33
C ASN A 887 -56.99 -41.20 60.34
N ASP A 888 -56.75 -40.57 61.50
CA ASP A 888 -56.76 -39.11 61.72
C ASP A 888 -55.33 -38.58 62.03
N SER A 889 -54.31 -39.43 61.86
CA SER A 889 -52.91 -39.08 62.06
C SER A 889 -52.44 -38.06 61.01
N ALA A 890 -51.47 -37.21 61.36
CA ALA A 890 -50.85 -36.28 60.39
C ALA A 890 -49.93 -36.99 59.38
N THR A 891 -49.70 -38.29 59.58
CA THR A 891 -48.81 -39.16 58.80
C THR A 891 -49.40 -40.56 58.70
N TRP A 892 -48.71 -41.47 58.01
CA TRP A 892 -49.09 -42.88 57.88
C TRP A 892 -48.80 -43.67 59.16
N VAL A 893 -49.42 -44.84 59.35
CA VAL A 893 -49.14 -45.79 60.45
C VAL A 893 -48.70 -47.14 59.89
N ASP A 894 -47.97 -47.94 60.67
CA ASP A 894 -47.43 -49.27 60.27
C ASP A 894 -48.45 -50.40 60.43
N GLU A 895 -49.34 -50.28 61.42
CA GLU A 895 -50.36 -51.27 61.77
C GLU A 895 -51.69 -50.58 62.05
N PHE A 896 -52.76 -51.01 61.39
CA PHE A 896 -54.12 -50.56 61.59
C PHE A 896 -55.07 -51.75 61.68
N THR A 897 -55.78 -51.91 62.80
CA THR A 897 -56.71 -53.02 63.00
C THR A 897 -58.08 -52.55 63.46
N ILE A 898 -59.14 -53.19 62.96
CA ILE A 898 -60.53 -52.99 63.42
C ILE A 898 -60.97 -54.30 64.08
N THR A 899 -61.23 -54.28 65.38
CA THR A 899 -61.66 -55.45 66.16
C THR A 899 -63.10 -55.29 66.61
N ASP A 900 -63.94 -56.28 66.31
CA ASP A 900 -65.30 -56.43 66.81
C ASP A 900 -65.33 -57.52 67.88
N ASP A 901 -65.67 -57.15 69.12
CA ASP A 901 -65.94 -58.09 70.18
C ASP A 901 -67.45 -58.41 70.17
N LEU A 902 -67.78 -59.63 69.76
CA LEU A 902 -69.15 -60.11 69.58
C LEU A 902 -69.75 -60.52 70.93
N GLU A 903 -69.86 -59.58 71.87
CA GLU A 903 -70.36 -59.80 73.24
C GLU A 903 -71.74 -60.49 73.25
N CYS A 904 -72.63 -60.12 72.32
CA CYS A 904 -73.94 -60.76 72.22
C CYS A 904 -73.89 -62.26 71.85
N ALA A 905 -72.82 -62.71 71.19
CA ALA A 905 -72.57 -64.13 70.91
C ALA A 905 -72.04 -64.88 72.13
N GLU A 906 -71.25 -64.22 72.97
CA GLU A 906 -70.79 -64.78 74.25
C GLU A 906 -71.95 -64.92 75.26
N ASP A 907 -72.87 -63.95 75.27
CA ASP A 907 -74.06 -63.94 76.14
C ASP A 907 -75.23 -64.81 75.61
N ASP A 908 -75.04 -65.54 74.51
CA ASP A 908 -76.06 -66.34 73.79
C ASP A 908 -77.30 -65.53 73.38
N THR A 909 -77.24 -64.20 73.34
CA THR A 909 -78.39 -63.35 72.96
C THR A 909 -78.56 -63.23 71.45
N ALA A 910 -77.47 -63.33 70.71
CA ALA A 910 -77.44 -63.53 69.27
C ALA A 910 -76.32 -64.50 68.89
N ARG A 911 -76.29 -64.95 67.65
CA ARG A 911 -75.18 -65.72 67.07
C ARG A 911 -74.68 -65.05 65.81
N PHE A 912 -73.38 -65.11 65.59
CA PHE A 912 -72.75 -64.62 64.37
C PHE A 912 -73.04 -65.55 63.18
N VAL A 913 -73.30 -64.96 62.01
CA VAL A 913 -73.72 -65.68 60.80
C VAL A 913 -72.70 -65.52 59.68
N SER A 914 -72.37 -64.29 59.33
CA SER A 914 -71.45 -63.96 58.24
C SER A 914 -71.01 -62.51 58.33
N VAL A 915 -69.92 -62.16 57.66
CA VAL A 915 -69.44 -60.79 57.54
C VAL A 915 -69.10 -60.45 56.09
N GLU A 916 -69.49 -59.25 55.66
CA GLU A 916 -69.02 -58.65 54.42
C GLU A 916 -67.85 -57.71 54.75
N THR A 917 -66.67 -57.98 54.17
CA THR A 917 -65.45 -57.25 54.49
C THR A 917 -65.55 -55.78 54.04
N PRO A 918 -64.89 -54.86 54.75
CA PRO A 918 -64.88 -53.45 54.43
C PRO A 918 -64.20 -53.14 53.09
N VAL A 919 -64.60 -52.03 52.46
CA VAL A 919 -63.91 -51.39 51.33
C VAL A 919 -63.26 -50.10 51.84
N ALA A 920 -61.93 -50.01 51.75
CA ALA A 920 -61.15 -48.92 52.32
C ALA A 920 -60.45 -48.06 51.25
N ILE A 921 -60.27 -46.79 51.56
CA ILE A 921 -59.36 -45.86 50.87
C ILE A 921 -58.15 -45.65 51.78
N GLY A 922 -56.97 -45.41 51.21
CA GLY A 922 -55.75 -45.07 51.96
C GLY A 922 -55.03 -46.28 52.57
N ASP A 923 -55.42 -47.49 52.21
CA ASP A 923 -54.64 -48.70 52.48
C ASP A 923 -53.46 -48.79 51.51
N LEU A 924 -52.22 -48.90 52.00
CA LEU A 924 -51.02 -48.74 51.17
C LEU A 924 -50.72 -49.96 50.29
N ASN A 925 -51.08 -51.18 50.74
CA ASN A 925 -50.94 -52.39 49.93
C ASN A 925 -52.26 -52.85 49.29
N GLY A 926 -53.40 -52.35 49.77
CA GLY A 926 -54.73 -52.68 49.27
C GLY A 926 -55.24 -54.06 49.70
N LEU A 927 -54.71 -54.63 50.78
CA LEU A 927 -55.00 -55.98 51.26
C LEU A 927 -55.22 -55.98 52.78
N CYS A 928 -56.23 -56.73 53.27
CA CYS A 928 -56.44 -56.96 54.69
C CYS A 928 -56.57 -58.45 55.04
N ASN A 929 -56.13 -58.80 56.25
CA ASN A 929 -56.35 -60.12 56.83
C ASN A 929 -57.58 -60.09 57.73
N VAL A 930 -58.39 -61.15 57.70
CA VAL A 930 -59.54 -61.32 58.58
C VAL A 930 -59.27 -62.45 59.57
N TRP A 931 -59.46 -62.15 60.84
CA TRP A 931 -59.22 -63.02 61.97
C TRP A 931 -60.51 -63.23 62.77
N TYR A 932 -60.63 -64.35 63.47
CA TYR A 932 -61.77 -64.66 64.34
C TYR A 932 -61.34 -65.31 65.65
N ARG A 933 -62.17 -65.18 66.68
CA ARG A 933 -62.00 -65.80 68.00
C ARG A 933 -63.25 -66.58 68.40
N THR A 934 -63.11 -67.64 69.19
CA THR A 934 -64.23 -68.54 69.59
C THR A 934 -64.37 -68.76 71.10
N SER A 935 -65.54 -69.22 71.56
CA SER A 935 -65.80 -69.66 72.94
C SER A 935 -66.62 -70.98 73.00
N PRO A 936 -66.21 -71.99 73.80
CA PRO A 936 -64.89 -72.10 74.43
C PRO A 936 -63.78 -72.08 73.38
N ALA A 937 -62.57 -71.63 73.73
CA ALA A 937 -61.46 -71.52 72.78
C ALA A 937 -61.23 -72.86 72.04
N GLY A 938 -61.45 -72.87 70.72
CA GLY A 938 -61.24 -74.02 69.85
C GLY A 938 -59.77 -74.40 69.68
N THR A 939 -59.49 -75.58 69.08
CA THR A 939 -58.11 -76.10 68.87
C THR A 939 -57.69 -76.26 67.41
N SER A 940 -58.47 -75.80 66.44
CA SER A 940 -58.09 -75.88 65.03
C SER A 940 -57.41 -74.59 64.56
N ASP A 941 -56.09 -74.52 64.72
CA ASP A 941 -55.28 -73.48 64.09
C ASP A 941 -54.42 -74.08 62.97
N SER A 942 -54.64 -73.64 61.73
CA SER A 942 -53.82 -74.05 60.59
C SER A 942 -52.63 -73.10 60.47
N GLY A 943 -51.62 -73.27 61.31
CA GLY A 943 -50.46 -72.37 61.49
C GLY A 943 -49.91 -71.69 60.22
N LYS A 944 -50.53 -70.58 59.82
CA LYS A 944 -50.07 -69.64 58.79
C LYS A 944 -49.91 -68.28 59.44
N GLU A 945 -48.68 -67.80 59.48
CA GLU A 945 -48.32 -66.48 60.01
C GLU A 945 -48.63 -65.42 58.93
N ALA A 946 -49.86 -64.90 58.91
CA ALA A 946 -50.19 -63.70 58.15
C ALA A 946 -49.86 -62.46 59.00
N ASN A 947 -49.17 -61.47 58.42
CA ASN A 947 -48.74 -60.25 59.10
C ASN A 947 -48.72 -59.07 58.12
N ALA A 948 -49.74 -58.22 58.18
CA ALA A 948 -49.86 -57.12 57.23
C ALA A 948 -48.86 -55.98 57.50
N THR A 949 -48.27 -55.90 58.70
CA THR A 949 -47.31 -54.86 59.09
C THR A 949 -45.97 -54.99 58.35
N LEU A 950 -45.53 -56.20 58.02
CA LEU A 950 -44.27 -56.43 57.29
C LEU A 950 -44.46 -56.45 55.77
N ASP A 951 -45.63 -56.87 55.30
CA ASP A 951 -45.93 -57.12 53.87
C ASP A 951 -46.76 -55.99 53.23
N ASN A 952 -46.59 -54.73 53.68
CA ASN A 952 -47.38 -53.57 53.24
C ASN A 952 -46.74 -52.69 52.14
N GLY A 953 -45.52 -52.99 51.69
CA GLY A 953 -44.83 -52.24 50.62
C GLY A 953 -44.36 -50.82 51.01
N HIS A 954 -44.59 -50.38 52.24
CA HIS A 954 -44.12 -49.11 52.78
C HIS A 954 -42.91 -49.33 53.70
N ARG A 955 -41.76 -48.71 53.42
CA ARG A 955 -40.54 -48.92 54.24
C ARG A 955 -40.49 -47.97 55.43
N ASN A 956 -40.56 -48.53 56.63
CA ASN A 956 -40.20 -47.85 57.87
C ASN A 956 -38.73 -48.18 58.21
N PRO A 957 -37.80 -47.20 58.15
CA PRO A 957 -36.37 -47.45 58.36
C PRO A 957 -36.03 -47.86 59.81
N TRP A 958 -36.92 -47.64 60.77
CA TRP A 958 -36.69 -48.01 62.17
C TRP A 958 -37.00 -49.49 62.44
N LEU A 959 -37.87 -50.14 61.67
CA LEU A 959 -38.23 -51.55 61.85
C LEU A 959 -37.04 -52.51 61.64
N GLU A 960 -36.08 -52.13 60.80
CA GLU A 960 -34.87 -52.91 60.53
C GLU A 960 -33.79 -52.74 61.62
N THR A 961 -34.02 -51.89 62.63
CA THR A 961 -33.03 -51.63 63.68
C THR A 961 -33.01 -52.76 64.73
N GLU A 962 -31.81 -53.12 65.18
CA GLU A 962 -31.61 -54.17 66.21
C GLU A 962 -32.31 -53.86 67.54
N GLU A 963 -32.60 -52.59 67.80
CA GLU A 963 -33.31 -52.15 69.00
C GLU A 963 -34.82 -52.40 68.91
N VAL A 964 -35.44 -52.08 67.77
CA VAL A 964 -36.89 -52.26 67.56
C VAL A 964 -37.26 -53.73 67.48
N THR A 965 -36.44 -54.54 66.80
CA THR A 965 -36.62 -56.00 66.73
C THR A 965 -36.51 -56.69 68.11
N LYS A 966 -35.66 -56.19 69.02
CA LYS A 966 -35.61 -56.67 70.41
C LYS A 966 -36.85 -56.31 71.24
N LEU A 967 -37.51 -55.19 70.92
CA LEU A 967 -38.65 -54.69 71.67
C LEU A 967 -39.95 -55.38 71.26
N LEU A 968 -40.20 -55.51 69.97
CA LEU A 968 -41.47 -56.01 69.42
C LEU A 968 -41.45 -57.52 69.09
N GLY A 969 -40.27 -58.15 69.05
CA GLY A 969 -40.13 -59.55 68.63
C GLY A 969 -40.06 -59.73 67.12
N ASP A 970 -40.01 -61.00 66.68
CA ASP A 970 -39.76 -61.36 65.28
C ASP A 970 -40.93 -61.01 64.33
N ASP A 971 -42.16 -60.87 64.84
CA ASP A 971 -43.32 -60.48 64.04
C ASP A 971 -43.56 -58.96 64.03
N VAL A 972 -42.80 -58.17 64.79
CA VAL A 972 -42.79 -56.70 64.81
C VAL A 972 -44.17 -56.00 64.89
N ARG A 973 -45.19 -56.71 65.36
CA ARG A 973 -46.54 -56.18 65.60
C ARG A 973 -46.64 -55.73 67.04
N LEU A 974 -47.39 -54.65 67.25
CA LEU A 974 -47.67 -54.18 68.60
C LEU A 974 -49.03 -54.70 69.09
N VAL A 975 -50.00 -54.82 68.19
CA VAL A 975 -51.34 -55.33 68.54
C VAL A 975 -51.26 -56.83 68.85
N ASP A 976 -51.90 -57.27 69.95
CA ASP A 976 -51.89 -58.66 70.39
C ASP A 976 -52.85 -59.54 69.58
N TYR A 977 -52.33 -60.64 69.02
CA TYR A 977 -53.07 -61.66 68.25
C TYR A 977 -53.18 -63.00 68.99
N ASP A 978 -52.80 -63.10 70.27
CA ASP A 978 -52.98 -64.35 71.03
C ASP A 978 -54.46 -64.74 71.12
N GLY A 979 -54.75 -66.04 70.90
CA GLY A 979 -56.11 -66.58 70.84
C GLY A 979 -56.94 -66.20 69.58
N TRP A 980 -56.35 -65.51 68.60
CA TRP A 980 -56.98 -65.25 67.30
C TRP A 980 -56.59 -66.29 66.26
N HIS A 981 -57.55 -66.67 65.42
CA HIS A 981 -57.33 -67.59 64.31
C HIS A 981 -57.51 -66.85 62.98
N LEU A 982 -56.62 -67.12 62.02
CA LEU A 982 -56.73 -66.53 60.69
C LEU A 982 -57.94 -67.13 59.97
N TRP A 983 -58.95 -66.32 59.66
CA TRP A 983 -60.03 -66.74 58.77
C TRP A 983 -59.50 -66.77 57.34
N LYS A 984 -58.96 -65.64 56.87
CA LYS A 984 -58.49 -65.49 55.49
C LYS A 984 -57.54 -64.31 55.37
N ALA A 985 -56.38 -64.55 54.76
CA ALA A 985 -55.40 -63.52 54.46
C ALA A 985 -55.63 -62.89 53.07
N ASP A 986 -54.99 -61.74 52.85
CA ASP A 986 -54.88 -61.05 51.55
C ASP A 986 -56.23 -60.77 50.89
N ILE A 987 -57.23 -60.36 51.67
CA ILE A 987 -58.52 -59.93 51.14
C ILE A 987 -58.36 -58.54 50.53
N PRO A 988 -58.71 -58.33 49.25
CA PRO A 988 -58.62 -57.00 48.65
C PRO A 988 -59.52 -55.99 49.37
N THR A 989 -58.98 -54.81 49.67
CA THR A 989 -59.71 -53.73 50.36
C THR A 989 -60.40 -52.78 49.38
N ASP A 990 -60.27 -53.01 48.07
CA ASP A 990 -60.97 -52.29 47.00
C ASP A 990 -62.37 -52.84 46.70
N LYS A 991 -62.72 -54.00 47.27
CA LYS A 991 -64.03 -54.65 47.09
C LYS A 991 -64.40 -55.50 48.30
N SER A 992 -65.70 -55.60 48.57
CA SER A 992 -66.19 -56.42 49.67
C SER A 992 -66.22 -57.91 49.31
N VAL A 993 -65.87 -58.75 50.28
CA VAL A 993 -65.90 -60.21 50.22
C VAL A 993 -66.76 -60.72 51.37
N THR A 994 -67.73 -61.60 51.08
CA THR A 994 -68.54 -62.24 52.12
C THR A 994 -67.81 -63.45 52.69
N LEU A 995 -67.73 -63.55 54.01
CA LEU A 995 -67.24 -64.70 54.76
C LEU A 995 -68.38 -65.26 55.62
N ASP A 996 -68.84 -66.47 55.31
CA ASP A 996 -69.96 -67.13 56.00
C ASP A 996 -69.45 -68.16 57.01
N THR A 997 -70.04 -68.23 58.20
CA THR A 997 -69.66 -69.20 59.23
C THR A 997 -69.71 -70.65 58.76
N LYS A 998 -70.53 -70.98 57.75
CA LYS A 998 -70.55 -72.31 57.12
C LYS A 998 -69.22 -72.71 56.47
N GLU A 999 -68.33 -71.75 56.23
CA GLU A 999 -66.98 -72.00 55.70
C GLU A 999 -66.01 -72.47 56.80
N ILE A 1000 -66.37 -72.34 58.08
CA ILE A 1000 -65.59 -72.76 59.23
C ILE A 1000 -66.24 -74.01 59.84
N ASP A 1001 -65.46 -75.06 60.09
CA ASP A 1001 -65.92 -76.31 60.71
C ASP A 1001 -66.02 -76.13 62.24
N LEU A 1002 -67.11 -75.52 62.71
CA LEU A 1002 -67.42 -75.32 64.13
C LEU A 1002 -68.31 -76.46 64.66
N THR A 1003 -68.03 -76.95 65.88
CA THR A 1003 -68.92 -77.88 66.58
C THR A 1003 -70.14 -77.14 67.15
N ASP A 1004 -71.25 -77.85 67.38
CA ASP A 1004 -72.55 -77.27 67.82
C ASP A 1004 -72.47 -76.47 69.14
N ASP A 1005 -71.40 -76.61 69.92
CA ASP A 1005 -71.14 -75.95 71.20
C ASP A 1005 -70.12 -74.78 71.14
N VAL A 1006 -69.55 -74.49 69.96
CA VAL A 1006 -68.56 -73.41 69.76
C VAL A 1006 -69.19 -72.25 68.98
N VAL A 1007 -69.03 -71.04 69.51
CA VAL A 1007 -69.50 -69.80 68.85
C VAL A 1007 -68.34 -68.85 68.57
N ILE A 1008 -68.44 -68.07 67.49
CA ILE A 1008 -67.49 -66.98 67.20
C ILE A 1008 -67.83 -65.80 68.10
N THR A 1009 -66.86 -65.34 68.89
CA THR A 1009 -66.97 -64.26 69.88
C THR A 1009 -66.16 -63.01 69.52
N GLY A 1010 -65.46 -63.01 68.38
CA GLY A 1010 -64.80 -61.80 67.89
C GLY A 1010 -64.33 -61.93 66.44
N ILE A 1011 -64.24 -60.80 65.75
CA ILE A 1011 -63.73 -60.68 64.38
C ILE A 1011 -62.75 -59.51 64.33
N ARG A 1012 -61.63 -59.65 63.64
CA ARG A 1012 -60.67 -58.57 63.45
C ARG A 1012 -60.27 -58.43 61.99
N PHE A 1013 -60.20 -57.19 61.52
CA PHE A 1013 -59.65 -56.81 60.22
C PHE A 1013 -58.29 -56.15 60.44
N GLU A 1014 -57.23 -56.70 59.83
CA GLU A 1014 -55.85 -56.20 59.93
C GLU A 1014 -55.43 -55.66 58.55
N TYR A 1015 -55.06 -54.39 58.45
CA TYR A 1015 -54.70 -53.72 57.19
C TYR A 1015 -53.19 -53.51 56.98
N GLY A 1016 -52.37 -53.58 58.04
CA GLY A 1016 -50.96 -53.21 57.94
C GLY A 1016 -50.77 -51.69 57.84
N ALA A 1017 -49.91 -51.22 56.93
CA ALA A 1017 -49.63 -49.79 56.85
C ALA A 1017 -50.71 -49.05 56.07
N VAL A 1018 -51.22 -47.99 56.69
CA VAL A 1018 -52.26 -47.15 56.11
C VAL A 1018 -51.82 -45.69 56.10
N ALA A 1019 -52.19 -44.97 55.04
CA ALA A 1019 -51.91 -43.56 54.85
C ALA A 1019 -52.68 -42.68 55.84
N ALA A 1020 -52.27 -41.41 55.96
CA ALA A 1020 -52.93 -40.40 56.79
C ALA A 1020 -54.41 -40.16 56.43
N ASP A 1021 -54.84 -40.55 55.22
CA ASP A 1021 -56.21 -40.39 54.73
C ASP A 1021 -57.01 -41.71 54.73
N PHE A 1022 -56.55 -42.75 55.44
CA PHE A 1022 -57.24 -44.03 55.49
C PHE A 1022 -58.66 -43.92 56.03
N THR A 1023 -59.64 -44.53 55.34
CA THR A 1023 -61.03 -44.59 55.80
C THR A 1023 -61.82 -45.70 55.15
N THR A 1024 -62.72 -46.34 55.90
CA THR A 1024 -63.76 -47.25 55.36
C THR A 1024 -65.08 -46.52 55.12
N ARG A 1025 -65.13 -45.19 55.27
CA ARG A 1025 -66.35 -44.39 55.07
C ARG A 1025 -66.01 -43.06 54.38
N SER A 1026 -66.54 -42.85 53.18
CA SER A 1026 -66.19 -41.69 52.33
C SER A 1026 -67.23 -40.55 52.32
N GLU A 1027 -68.38 -40.69 52.97
CA GLU A 1027 -69.41 -39.65 52.97
C GLU A 1027 -68.99 -38.41 53.76
N ALA A 1028 -69.03 -37.24 53.11
CA ALA A 1028 -68.63 -35.98 53.72
C ALA A 1028 -69.52 -35.62 54.94
N GLY A 1029 -68.89 -35.38 56.09
CA GLY A 1029 -69.57 -35.02 57.35
C GLY A 1029 -70.09 -36.21 58.17
N SER A 1030 -69.94 -37.45 57.67
CA SER A 1030 -70.41 -38.66 58.36
C SER A 1030 -69.65 -38.98 59.66
N TRP A 1031 -68.42 -38.48 59.80
CA TRP A 1031 -67.59 -38.60 61.00
C TRP A 1031 -67.78 -37.45 62.01
N THR A 1032 -68.65 -36.48 61.72
CA THR A 1032 -68.83 -35.27 62.53
C THR A 1032 -70.29 -35.03 62.93
N ARG A 1033 -71.09 -36.10 63.02
CA ARG A 1033 -72.50 -36.04 63.44
C ARG A 1033 -72.64 -35.96 64.97
N ASP A 1034 -73.72 -35.33 65.44
CA ASP A 1034 -73.97 -35.04 66.86
C ASP A 1034 -74.20 -36.31 67.71
N ASP A 1035 -74.56 -37.43 67.07
CA ASP A 1035 -74.87 -38.73 67.66
C ASP A 1035 -73.89 -39.84 67.26
N LEU A 1036 -72.67 -39.46 66.84
CA LEU A 1036 -71.59 -40.42 66.60
C LEU A 1036 -71.31 -41.17 67.92
N LYS A 1037 -71.22 -42.51 67.86
CA LYS A 1037 -71.03 -43.38 69.03
C LYS A 1037 -72.14 -43.36 70.07
N ASP A 1038 -73.38 -43.10 69.65
CA ASP A 1038 -74.53 -43.20 70.54
C ASP A 1038 -74.81 -44.68 70.90
N GLU A 1039 -75.18 -44.96 72.16
CA GLU A 1039 -75.56 -46.33 72.59
C GLU A 1039 -76.78 -46.87 71.81
N HIS A 1040 -77.58 -45.97 71.22
CA HIS A 1040 -78.71 -46.24 70.34
C HIS A 1040 -78.41 -45.89 68.87
N ASP A 1041 -77.15 -45.92 68.43
CA ASP A 1041 -76.79 -45.62 67.03
C ASP A 1041 -77.32 -46.71 66.09
N ASP A 1042 -78.55 -46.48 65.61
CA ASP A 1042 -79.32 -47.44 64.85
C ASP A 1042 -79.39 -47.11 63.37
N LEU A 1043 -79.50 -48.17 62.57
CA LEU A 1043 -79.45 -48.11 61.11
C LEU A 1043 -80.70 -48.73 60.51
N ASP A 1044 -81.34 -48.01 59.58
CA ASP A 1044 -82.54 -48.51 58.89
C ASP A 1044 -82.22 -49.72 58.00
N ASP A 1045 -81.09 -49.67 57.30
CA ASP A 1045 -80.64 -50.72 56.38
C ASP A 1045 -79.10 -50.73 56.28
N ALA A 1046 -78.48 -51.75 56.87
CA ALA A 1046 -77.05 -51.98 56.80
C ALA A 1046 -76.59 -52.35 55.38
N LYS A 1047 -77.48 -52.88 54.53
CA LYS A 1047 -77.13 -53.19 53.13
C LYS A 1047 -77.01 -51.93 52.29
N ALA A 1048 -77.60 -50.81 52.72
CA ALA A 1048 -77.38 -49.53 52.04
C ALA A 1048 -75.90 -49.15 52.04
N ALA A 1049 -75.17 -49.50 53.10
CA ALA A 1049 -73.73 -49.29 53.21
C ALA A 1049 -72.93 -50.08 52.14
N LEU A 1050 -73.46 -51.16 51.57
CA LEU A 1050 -72.78 -51.95 50.54
C LEU A 1050 -72.69 -51.26 49.17
N ASN A 1051 -73.31 -50.10 48.99
CA ASN A 1051 -73.38 -49.38 47.72
C ASN A 1051 -72.41 -48.19 47.59
N SER A 1052 -71.55 -47.91 48.58
CA SER A 1052 -70.58 -46.79 48.53
C SER A 1052 -69.17 -47.21 48.10
N ASP A 1053 -68.37 -46.23 47.64
CA ASP A 1053 -66.99 -46.42 47.17
C ASP A 1053 -66.00 -46.75 48.31
N ALA A 1054 -66.30 -46.34 49.54
CA ALA A 1054 -65.68 -46.84 50.77
C ALA A 1054 -66.82 -47.19 51.74
N ARG A 1055 -66.80 -48.41 52.28
CA ARG A 1055 -67.81 -48.88 53.24
C ARG A 1055 -67.21 -49.72 54.36
N GLY A 1056 -67.73 -49.53 55.56
CA GLY A 1056 -67.42 -50.36 56.71
C GLY A 1056 -67.79 -51.83 56.52
N ALA A 1057 -67.30 -52.65 57.43
CA ALA A 1057 -67.65 -54.06 57.48
C ALA A 1057 -69.13 -54.20 57.81
N VAL A 1058 -69.86 -55.08 57.11
CA VAL A 1058 -71.26 -55.38 57.45
C VAL A 1058 -71.33 -56.75 58.10
N VAL A 1059 -71.64 -56.78 59.39
CA VAL A 1059 -71.72 -58.02 60.16
C VAL A 1059 -73.18 -58.46 60.26
N HIS A 1060 -73.44 -59.72 59.95
CA HIS A 1060 -74.76 -60.33 60.02
C HIS A 1060 -74.87 -61.25 61.22
N MET A 1061 -75.90 -61.01 62.02
CA MET A 1061 -76.19 -61.68 63.28
C MET A 1061 -77.61 -62.24 63.28
N GLN A 1062 -77.88 -63.21 64.16
CA GLN A 1062 -79.22 -63.73 64.39
C GLN A 1062 -79.52 -63.79 65.87
N ALA A 1063 -80.58 -63.12 66.33
CA ALA A 1063 -81.06 -63.21 67.70
C ALA A 1063 -81.45 -64.64 68.06
N THR A 1064 -81.28 -65.01 69.32
CA THR A 1064 -81.74 -66.29 69.86
C THR A 1064 -83.02 -66.09 70.69
N SER A 1065 -83.56 -67.18 71.25
CA SER A 1065 -84.63 -67.08 72.25
C SER A 1065 -84.20 -66.42 73.57
N SER A 1066 -82.90 -66.24 73.80
CA SER A 1066 -82.32 -65.64 75.01
C SER A 1066 -82.38 -64.11 74.97
N TYR A 1067 -82.66 -63.50 73.81
CA TYR A 1067 -82.97 -62.08 73.71
C TYR A 1067 -84.35 -61.78 74.33
N THR A 1068 -84.35 -61.30 75.57
CA THR A 1068 -85.53 -61.05 76.39
C THR A 1068 -85.49 -59.63 76.98
N PRO A 1069 -86.57 -59.10 77.57
CA PRO A 1069 -86.54 -57.77 78.19
C PRO A 1069 -85.55 -57.63 79.35
N GLN A 1070 -84.99 -58.73 79.85
CA GLN A 1070 -83.99 -58.76 80.91
C GLN A 1070 -82.54 -58.76 80.38
N THR A 1071 -82.32 -59.09 79.10
CA THR A 1071 -80.98 -59.22 78.50
C THR A 1071 -80.86 -58.31 77.28
N ALA A 1072 -79.86 -57.43 77.26
CA ALA A 1072 -79.61 -56.55 76.12
C ALA A 1072 -78.75 -57.27 75.07
N LEU A 1073 -78.92 -56.87 73.81
CA LEU A 1073 -77.97 -57.17 72.73
C LEU A 1073 -76.89 -56.08 72.77
N VAL A 1074 -75.65 -56.45 73.03
CA VAL A 1074 -74.51 -55.54 73.08
C VAL A 1074 -73.51 -55.92 71.99
N ASN A 1075 -73.05 -54.94 71.22
CA ASN A 1075 -72.02 -55.12 70.22
C ASN A 1075 -71.05 -53.94 70.26
N SER A 1076 -69.75 -54.22 70.39
CA SER A 1076 -68.68 -53.22 70.48
C SER A 1076 -67.67 -53.40 69.35
N ALA A 1077 -66.98 -52.32 68.96
CA ALA A 1077 -65.85 -52.39 68.04
C ALA A 1077 -64.77 -51.40 68.50
N ARG A 1078 -63.50 -51.74 68.24
CA ARG A 1078 -62.36 -50.87 68.47
C ARG A 1078 -61.48 -50.78 67.23
N VAL A 1079 -60.71 -49.70 67.15
CA VAL A 1079 -59.63 -49.54 66.20
C VAL A 1079 -58.31 -49.32 66.95
N ASP A 1080 -57.26 -49.98 66.50
CA ASP A 1080 -55.90 -49.86 67.04
C ASP A 1080 -54.97 -49.41 65.89
N LEU A 1081 -54.18 -48.35 66.11
CA LEU A 1081 -53.25 -47.74 65.14
C LEU A 1081 -51.85 -47.61 65.75
N CYS A 1082 -50.81 -48.11 65.09
CA CYS A 1082 -49.46 -48.12 65.64
C CYS A 1082 -48.41 -47.71 64.59
N ARG A 1083 -47.47 -46.83 64.96
CA ARG A 1083 -46.23 -46.55 64.22
C ARG A 1083 -45.09 -47.36 64.83
N ASN A 1084 -44.96 -48.59 64.40
CA ASN A 1084 -44.05 -49.57 64.98
C ASN A 1084 -42.59 -49.07 64.90
N GLY A 1085 -41.89 -49.10 66.03
CA GLY A 1085 -40.50 -48.68 66.14
C GLY A 1085 -40.23 -47.18 66.34
N GLY A 1086 -41.24 -46.32 66.42
CA GLY A 1086 -41.05 -44.87 66.58
C GLY A 1086 -41.05 -44.33 68.02
N GLY A 1087 -41.27 -45.18 69.04
CA GLY A 1087 -41.15 -44.82 70.47
C GLY A 1087 -42.46 -44.37 71.13
N ASP A 1088 -42.37 -43.93 72.39
CA ASP A 1088 -43.53 -43.59 73.23
C ASP A 1088 -44.48 -42.58 72.55
N LYS A 1089 -45.80 -42.83 72.63
CA LYS A 1089 -46.90 -41.99 72.12
C LYS A 1089 -47.15 -42.04 70.60
N LEU A 1090 -46.64 -43.04 69.89
CA LEU A 1090 -46.95 -43.25 68.48
C LEU A 1090 -47.96 -44.38 68.24
N GLU A 1091 -48.91 -44.51 69.17
CA GLU A 1091 -49.99 -45.49 69.18
C GLU A 1091 -51.29 -44.77 69.51
N ALA A 1092 -52.39 -45.18 68.90
CA ALA A 1092 -53.73 -44.66 69.18
C ALA A 1092 -54.77 -45.78 69.17
N HIS A 1093 -55.78 -45.64 70.02
CA HIS A 1093 -56.88 -46.58 70.16
C HIS A 1093 -58.19 -45.81 70.28
N ASP A 1094 -59.27 -46.35 69.70
CA ASP A 1094 -60.61 -45.78 69.82
C ASP A 1094 -61.67 -46.89 69.80
N GLU A 1095 -62.78 -46.72 70.51
CA GLU A 1095 -63.83 -47.75 70.68
C GLU A 1095 -65.25 -47.19 70.53
N ASP A 1096 -66.19 -48.03 70.10
CA ASP A 1096 -67.61 -47.71 69.99
C ASP A 1096 -68.50 -48.92 70.33
N ARG A 1097 -69.71 -48.68 70.86
CA ARG A 1097 -70.60 -49.74 71.34
C ARG A 1097 -72.08 -49.37 71.20
N VAL A 1098 -72.85 -50.26 70.59
CA VAL A 1098 -74.30 -50.15 70.44
C VAL A 1098 -75.02 -51.18 71.33
N ILE A 1099 -76.12 -50.78 71.97
CA ILE A 1099 -76.89 -51.58 72.93
C ILE A 1099 -78.38 -51.55 72.57
N GLN A 1100 -78.99 -52.71 72.34
CA GLN A 1100 -80.42 -52.83 72.07
C GLN A 1100 -81.16 -53.67 73.11
N ARG A 1101 -82.38 -53.26 73.47
CA ARG A 1101 -83.28 -53.97 74.40
C ARG A 1101 -84.65 -54.23 73.78
N CYS A 1102 -85.27 -55.37 74.08
CA CYS A 1102 -86.67 -55.66 73.70
C CYS A 1102 -87.66 -55.45 74.87
N ALA A 1103 -88.96 -55.28 74.61
CA ALA A 1103 -90.00 -55.14 75.65
C ALA A 1103 -91.36 -55.78 75.31
N ARG A 1104 -92.32 -55.68 76.24
CA ARG A 1104 -93.73 -56.11 76.10
C ARG A 1104 -94.68 -54.89 76.01
N PRO A 1105 -95.85 -54.96 75.33
CA PRO A 1105 -96.76 -53.81 75.18
C PRO A 1105 -97.37 -53.32 76.51
N GLN A 1106 -97.38 -52.01 76.78
CA GLN A 1106 -98.05 -51.39 77.94
C GLN A 1106 -99.26 -50.53 77.51
N ASN A 1107 -100.41 -50.63 78.22
CA ASN A 1107 -101.58 -49.77 78.06
C ASN A 1107 -101.54 -48.60 79.08
N LEU A 1108 -101.65 -47.36 78.59
CA LEU A 1108 -101.50 -46.09 79.36
C LEU A 1108 -102.81 -45.52 79.94
N PRO A 1109 -102.72 -44.62 80.94
CA PRO A 1109 -103.50 -43.37 80.90
C PRO A 1109 -102.77 -42.07 81.34
N ALA A 1110 -103.06 -41.02 80.55
CA ALA A 1110 -103.23 -39.56 80.74
C ALA A 1110 -102.69 -38.70 81.94
N THR A 1111 -102.17 -37.53 81.53
CA THR A 1111 -102.29 -36.13 82.06
C THR A 1111 -101.45 -35.62 83.25
N GLY A 1112 -100.79 -34.46 83.05
CA GLY A 1112 -100.81 -33.35 84.03
C GLY A 1112 -99.48 -32.71 84.49
N SER A 1113 -99.01 -31.68 83.78
CA SER A 1113 -98.62 -30.33 84.26
C SER A 1113 -97.74 -30.07 85.53
N VAL A 1114 -96.49 -29.58 85.30
CA VAL A 1114 -95.72 -28.41 85.87
C VAL A 1114 -95.65 -28.21 87.43
N ALA A 1115 -94.63 -27.64 88.14
CA ALA A 1115 -93.66 -26.57 87.83
C ALA A 1115 -92.59 -26.26 88.93
N VAL A 1116 -91.53 -25.51 88.54
CA VAL A 1116 -90.88 -24.33 89.20
C VAL A 1116 -89.57 -24.43 90.05
N ALA A 1117 -88.62 -23.53 89.67
CA ALA A 1117 -87.52 -22.82 90.41
C ALA A 1117 -86.19 -23.57 90.69
N ALA A 1118 -84.96 -23.00 90.58
CA ALA A 1118 -84.48 -21.60 90.51
C ALA A 1118 -83.02 -21.44 89.95
N CYS A 1119 -82.67 -20.18 89.62
CA CYS A 1119 -81.35 -19.50 89.55
C CYS A 1119 -80.64 -19.39 88.18
N ILE A 1120 -80.68 -18.21 87.50
CA ILE A 1120 -79.80 -17.01 87.64
C ILE A 1120 -78.46 -17.21 86.90
N THR A 1121 -77.86 -16.36 86.05
CA THR A 1121 -78.12 -15.04 85.44
C THR A 1121 -76.91 -14.77 84.50
N ALA A 1122 -77.09 -14.15 83.34
CA ALA A 1122 -76.30 -13.01 82.79
C ALA A 1122 -76.30 -12.93 81.26
N LEU A 1123 -76.43 -11.70 80.77
CA LEU A 1123 -76.84 -11.28 79.43
C LEU A 1123 -75.72 -11.24 78.36
N LEU A 1124 -76.11 -11.66 77.16
CA LEU A 1124 -76.16 -10.88 75.90
C LEU A 1124 -75.18 -9.71 75.70
N THR A 1125 -74.24 -9.94 74.77
CA THR A 1125 -74.03 -9.21 73.51
C THR A 1125 -74.37 -7.72 73.43
N SER A 1126 -73.36 -6.93 73.06
CA SER A 1126 -73.49 -5.85 72.08
C SER A 1126 -72.11 -5.49 71.48
N GLY A 1127 -71.96 -5.62 70.16
CA GLY A 1127 -71.10 -4.71 69.38
C GLY A 1127 -71.67 -3.29 69.51
N THR A 1128 -70.98 -2.19 69.26
CA THR A 1128 -69.92 -1.86 68.30
C THR A 1128 -69.40 -0.45 68.66
N ALA A 1129 -68.17 -0.09 68.29
CA ALA A 1129 -67.78 1.30 67.98
C ALA A 1129 -66.50 1.25 67.11
N ALA A 1130 -66.49 1.66 65.83
CA ALA A 1130 -66.53 3.02 65.29
C ALA A 1130 -65.20 3.78 65.54
N ILE A 1131 -64.56 4.55 64.66
CA ILE A 1131 -64.68 5.11 63.29
C ILE A 1131 -63.31 5.81 63.06
N TRP A 1132 -62.84 6.05 61.82
CA TRP A 1132 -62.44 7.39 61.31
C TRP A 1132 -61.86 7.38 59.87
N PHE A 1133 -62.71 7.84 58.93
CA PHE A 1133 -62.55 8.83 57.84
C PHE A 1133 -61.21 8.93 57.03
N ALA A 1134 -61.18 9.18 55.71
CA ALA A 1134 -62.10 9.92 54.84
C ALA A 1134 -61.97 9.58 53.34
N ARG A 1135 -63.08 9.87 52.62
CA ARG A 1135 -63.31 9.94 51.16
C ARG A 1135 -62.43 11.03 50.49
N LEU A 1136 -62.07 10.99 49.20
CA LEU A 1136 -62.97 11.24 48.06
C LEU A 1136 -62.36 10.83 46.69
N ARG A 1137 -63.06 9.90 46.03
CA ARG A 1137 -63.52 9.83 44.62
C ARG A 1137 -62.87 10.66 43.50
N SER A 1138 -62.57 9.90 42.43
CA SER A 1138 -63.10 10.03 41.04
C SER A 1138 -62.52 11.14 40.15
N ALA A 1139 -62.16 10.95 38.88
CA ALA A 1139 -62.21 9.83 37.94
C ALA A 1139 -61.54 10.26 36.63
N ILE A 1140 -61.41 9.33 35.68
CA ILE A 1140 -61.71 9.44 34.23
C ILE A 1140 -60.61 8.87 33.31
N LYS A 1141 -61.01 7.79 32.63
CA LYS A 1141 -60.73 7.36 31.24
C LYS A 1141 -59.30 6.99 30.79
N LYS A 1142 -59.28 5.72 30.38
CA LYS A 1142 -58.99 5.16 29.04
C LYS A 1142 -57.53 4.94 28.64
N ARG A 1143 -57.32 3.63 28.49
CA ARG A 1143 -56.55 2.88 27.48
C ARG A 1143 -55.04 2.93 27.58
#